data_AF-A0A367LF35-F1
#
_entry.id   AF-A0A367LF35-F1
#
_cell.length_a   1.000
_cell.length_b   1.000
_cell.length_c   1.000
_cell.angle_alpha   90.00
_cell.angle_beta   90.00
_cell.angle_gamma   90.00
#
_symmetry.space_group_name_H-M   'P 1'
#
loop_
_entity.id
_entity.type
_entity.pdbx_description
1 polymer ?
#
loop_
_entity_poly.entity_id
_entity_poly.type
_entity_poly.pdbx_seq_one_letter_code
_entity_poly.pdbx_strand_id
1 'polypeptide(L)'
;MLPRTATSLLHRRIARSTFTSISPRLYFSNSLQARAMDSQLDAYFKQVDSSATTFIDRLRQAVAIPSISAEDNHRPDVVRMGKWLADQLKSLGAEVELRQLGKQPHKEHLDLPPVVLARFGNDKKKRTILVYGHYDVQPAAKSDGWATEPFELVVDDKGRMFGRGATDDKGPVLGWLNAIDAHQRANIDFPVNMLMCFEGMEEYGSEGLDDLIKAEAKKFFADADAVCISDNYWLGTEKPCLTYGLRGCNYYSVEVSGPGADLHSGVFGGTAQEPMTDLIRVLASLVDTDGKIQIPGIMEQVAPVTKEEESLYDGISFTMDDIFQSLGSKTTIHDDKKDILMARWRYPSLSVHGIEGAFGGPGAKTVIPAKVVGKFSIRSVPDMDIEKTNSCVYKYVEDQFAKLKSKNTMKVFAQHTGKWWAASPKHWNFSAAAKATERVWGVKPDFTREGGSIPVTLTFEEATGKNVLLLPMGSSTDGAHSINEKLDKRNYIEGTKLLGAYLHYFAQEPQTRPRWLADRVLSPYNTYQSRFNVRVVPGRPRKIFKPYFPGHAPLVFPARGKHSATVFFLHGLGDTAAGWSHAVQFWQQDRRLTEIKFVLPNAPIRPITIVSCGLMLPALLLTTSRMGECKGTLLQARASLRETTEYFVPDAGMEESGEYLRSIITDEISAGIPSDRIVLGGFSQGGCISIGTALMSSMKLAGAISLSSMLKEGCPKESIIRNNNINKAMPIFLGHGDMDNIICFEGGTGTEAFLKDAGFTRVTFKKYRSVVQSFLKSGLAHSANMEELNDVATFLTATLPPRAHRGYT
;
A
#
# COMPACT_ATOMS: atom_id res chain seq x y z
N MET A 1 -39.27 42.42 42.76
CA MET A 1 -39.60 43.87 42.68
C MET A 1 -38.98 44.43 41.42
N LEU A 2 -39.75 45.09 40.57
CA LEU A 2 -39.24 45.93 39.47
C LEU A 2 -39.21 47.40 39.93
N PRO A 3 -38.26 48.21 39.42
CA PRO A 3 -38.59 49.24 38.40
C PRO A 3 -37.50 49.35 37.28
N ARG A 4 -37.80 49.56 35.98
CA ARG A 4 -38.00 50.85 35.21
C ARG A 4 -36.91 51.90 35.49
N THR A 5 -36.17 52.56 34.56
CA THR A 5 -36.34 52.97 33.13
C THR A 5 -35.03 53.61 32.57
N ALA A 6 -34.81 53.55 31.24
CA ALA A 6 -34.04 54.42 30.28
C ALA A 6 -32.75 55.18 30.74
N THR A 7 -31.61 55.24 30.02
CA THR A 7 -31.40 55.91 28.70
C THR A 7 -29.92 55.75 28.26
N SER A 8 -29.62 55.49 26.98
CA SER A 8 -28.66 56.25 26.14
C SER A 8 -28.20 55.45 24.90
N LEU A 9 -28.25 56.13 23.75
CA LEU A 9 -27.80 55.67 22.45
C LEU A 9 -26.27 55.61 22.39
N LEU A 10 -25.70 54.57 21.78
CA LEU A 10 -24.51 54.72 20.94
C LEU A 10 -24.47 53.66 19.84
N HIS A 11 -24.18 54.13 18.63
CA HIS A 11 -24.17 53.39 17.38
C HIS A 11 -23.27 52.15 17.38
N ARG A 12 -23.80 51.01 16.90
CA ARG A 12 -22.99 49.94 16.29
C ARG A 12 -23.58 49.53 14.95
N ARG A 13 -22.81 49.74 13.88
CA ARG A 13 -23.04 49.19 12.54
C ARG A 13 -23.08 47.65 12.63
N ILE A 14 -24.23 47.05 12.34
CA ILE A 14 -24.35 45.61 12.08
C ILE A 14 -24.12 45.40 10.58
N ALA A 15 -23.06 44.67 10.24
CA ALA A 15 -22.86 44.14 8.91
C ALA A 15 -23.97 43.11 8.63
N ARG A 16 -24.74 43.34 7.56
CA ARG A 16 -25.71 42.37 7.02
C ARG A 16 -24.95 41.10 6.62
N SER A 17 -25.16 39.98 7.33
CA SER A 17 -24.82 38.67 6.77
C SER A 17 -25.89 38.32 5.74
N THR A 18 -25.47 38.15 4.51
CA THR A 18 -26.28 37.53 3.46
C THR A 18 -26.40 36.05 3.78
N PHE A 19 -27.51 35.64 4.38
CA PHE A 19 -27.94 34.25 4.35
C PHE A 19 -28.22 33.88 2.88
N THR A 20 -27.34 33.09 2.29
CA THR A 20 -27.65 32.38 1.05
C THR A 20 -28.70 31.32 1.38
N SER A 21 -29.93 31.55 0.91
CA SER A 21 -31.02 30.58 0.99
C SER A 21 -30.64 29.32 0.21
N ILE A 22 -30.47 28.19 0.90
CA ILE A 22 -30.48 26.88 0.25
C ILE A 22 -31.92 26.66 -0.23
N SER A 23 -32.09 26.31 -1.52
CA SER A 23 -33.42 26.15 -2.09
C SER A 23 -34.19 25.02 -1.36
N PRO A 24 -35.48 25.21 -1.00
CA PRO A 24 -36.30 24.19 -0.34
C PRO A 24 -36.43 22.87 -1.14
N ARG A 25 -36.22 22.90 -2.46
CA ARG A 25 -36.33 21.72 -3.33
C ARG A 25 -35.25 20.65 -3.07
N LEU A 26 -34.04 21.03 -2.66
CA LEU A 26 -32.95 20.06 -2.42
C LEU A 26 -33.11 19.28 -1.11
N TYR A 27 -33.66 19.93 -0.07
CA TYR A 27 -33.97 19.27 1.21
C TYR A 27 -35.14 18.29 1.07
N PHE A 28 -36.15 18.63 0.27
CA PHE A 28 -37.27 17.74 -0.02
C PHE A 28 -36.87 16.51 -0.86
N SER A 29 -35.95 16.62 -1.83
CA SER A 29 -35.51 15.48 -2.63
C SER A 29 -34.66 14.48 -1.83
N ASN A 30 -33.74 14.97 -0.99
CA ASN A 30 -32.86 14.10 -0.19
C ASN A 30 -33.64 13.37 0.92
N SER A 31 -34.66 14.01 1.50
CA SER A 31 -35.51 13.38 2.51
C SER A 31 -36.46 12.32 1.94
N LEU A 32 -36.91 12.46 0.69
CA LEU A 32 -37.70 11.43 0.00
C LEU A 32 -36.84 10.22 -0.41
N GLN A 33 -35.62 10.42 -0.89
CA GLN A 33 -34.70 9.32 -1.22
C GLN A 33 -34.26 8.53 0.02
N ALA A 34 -33.96 9.21 1.13
CA ALA A 34 -33.62 8.55 2.39
C ALA A 34 -34.80 7.69 2.91
N ARG A 35 -36.02 8.23 2.89
CA ARG A 35 -37.23 7.48 3.29
C ARG A 35 -37.50 6.26 2.38
N ALA A 36 -37.24 6.38 1.09
CA ALA A 36 -37.38 5.27 0.16
C ALA A 36 -36.36 4.15 0.45
N MET A 37 -35.09 4.50 0.67
CA MET A 37 -34.06 3.52 1.06
C MET A 37 -34.38 2.86 2.41
N ASP A 38 -34.81 3.63 3.41
CA ASP A 38 -35.17 3.07 4.71
C ASP A 38 -36.28 2.02 4.58
N SER A 39 -37.29 2.28 3.75
CA SER A 39 -38.36 1.32 3.49
C SER A 39 -37.89 0.05 2.75
N GLN A 40 -36.92 0.18 1.83
CA GLN A 40 -36.29 -0.96 1.16
C GLN A 40 -35.46 -1.79 2.16
N LEU A 41 -34.65 -1.13 3.00
CA LEU A 41 -33.85 -1.80 4.02
C LEU A 41 -34.74 -2.52 5.04
N ASP A 42 -35.85 -1.92 5.48
CA ASP A 42 -36.79 -2.59 6.40
C ASP A 42 -37.39 -3.86 5.78
N ALA A 43 -37.75 -3.82 4.49
CA ALA A 43 -38.24 -5.00 3.78
C ALA A 43 -37.14 -6.06 3.59
N TYR A 44 -35.93 -5.64 3.25
CA TYR A 44 -34.76 -6.50 3.14
C TYR A 44 -34.41 -7.18 4.48
N PHE A 45 -34.40 -6.43 5.60
CA PHE A 45 -34.11 -6.98 6.92
C PHE A 45 -35.13 -8.02 7.35
N LYS A 46 -36.43 -7.75 7.12
CA LYS A 46 -37.50 -8.74 7.34
C LYS A 46 -37.30 -10.00 6.50
N GLN A 47 -36.84 -9.86 5.27
CA GLN A 47 -36.56 -11.01 4.41
C GLN A 47 -35.34 -11.80 4.88
N VAL A 48 -34.30 -11.13 5.39
CA VAL A 48 -33.14 -11.80 6.00
C VAL A 48 -33.57 -12.61 7.22
N ASP A 49 -34.40 -12.02 8.10
CA ASP A 49 -34.93 -12.71 9.28
C ASP A 49 -35.75 -13.96 8.93
N SER A 50 -36.62 -13.86 7.92
CA SER A 50 -37.44 -14.99 7.47
C SER A 50 -36.64 -16.08 6.76
N SER A 51 -35.44 -15.75 6.27
CA SER A 51 -34.55 -16.68 5.54
C SER A 51 -33.46 -17.29 6.43
N ALA A 52 -33.44 -16.95 7.73
CA ALA A 52 -32.36 -17.34 8.65
C ALA A 52 -32.08 -18.85 8.66
N THR A 53 -33.10 -19.70 8.66
CA THR A 53 -32.93 -21.16 8.62
C THR A 53 -32.24 -21.61 7.33
N THR A 54 -32.66 -21.09 6.18
CA THR A 54 -32.04 -21.40 4.88
C THR A 54 -30.58 -20.98 4.84
N PHE A 55 -30.23 -19.83 5.42
CA PHE A 55 -28.85 -19.35 5.50
C PHE A 55 -27.98 -20.24 6.39
N ILE A 56 -28.50 -20.64 7.55
CA ILE A 56 -27.78 -21.56 8.46
C ILE A 56 -27.61 -22.94 7.80
N ASP A 57 -28.61 -23.43 7.06
CA ASP A 57 -28.50 -24.69 6.34
C ASP A 57 -27.47 -24.62 5.21
N ARG A 58 -27.38 -23.49 4.51
CA ARG A 58 -26.32 -23.23 3.52
C ARG A 58 -24.94 -23.24 4.18
N LEU A 59 -24.78 -22.59 5.34
CA LEU A 59 -23.53 -22.62 6.12
C LEU A 59 -23.18 -24.04 6.58
N ARG A 60 -24.16 -24.82 7.05
CA ARG A 60 -23.95 -26.21 7.46
C ARG A 60 -23.42 -27.07 6.30
N GLN A 61 -23.94 -26.88 5.09
CA GLN A 61 -23.44 -27.59 3.90
C GLN A 61 -22.00 -27.18 3.54
N ALA A 62 -21.66 -25.90 3.67
CA ALA A 62 -20.31 -25.42 3.41
C ALA A 62 -19.29 -25.92 4.44
N VAL A 63 -19.64 -25.89 5.74
CA VAL A 63 -18.79 -26.40 6.82
C VAL A 63 -18.55 -27.90 6.68
N ALA A 64 -19.53 -28.66 6.20
CA ALA A 64 -19.39 -30.10 5.96
C ALA A 64 -18.37 -30.48 4.87
N ILE A 65 -17.87 -29.52 4.09
CA ILE A 65 -16.78 -29.75 3.13
C ILE A 65 -15.45 -29.38 3.82
N PRO A 66 -14.60 -30.35 4.19
CA PRO A 66 -13.33 -30.09 4.88
C PRO A 66 -12.26 -29.57 3.90
N SER A 67 -12.43 -28.32 3.46
CA SER A 67 -11.55 -27.63 2.50
C SER A 67 -10.22 -27.19 3.15
N ILE A 68 -9.45 -28.13 3.68
CA ILE A 68 -8.18 -27.85 4.36
C ILE A 68 -7.07 -27.66 3.31
N SER A 69 -6.51 -26.45 3.19
CA SER A 69 -5.50 -26.10 2.15
C SER A 69 -4.08 -26.57 2.51
N ALA A 70 -3.76 -26.63 3.80
CA ALA A 70 -2.45 -27.04 4.31
C ALA A 70 -2.16 -28.55 4.16
N GLU A 71 -3.18 -29.36 3.91
CA GLU A 71 -3.07 -30.82 3.80
C GLU A 71 -3.27 -31.30 2.36
N ASP A 72 -2.23 -31.86 1.76
CA ASP A 72 -2.23 -32.27 0.35
C ASP A 72 -3.37 -33.25 0.01
N ASN A 73 -3.73 -34.15 0.94
CA ASN A 73 -4.82 -35.11 0.79
C ASN A 73 -6.22 -34.47 0.72
N HIS A 74 -6.37 -33.25 1.27
CA HIS A 74 -7.62 -32.48 1.25
C HIS A 74 -7.71 -31.53 0.06
N ARG A 75 -6.71 -31.45 -0.83
CA ARG A 75 -6.80 -30.64 -2.05
C ARG A 75 -8.06 -30.90 -2.89
N PRO A 76 -8.53 -32.16 -3.08
CA PRO A 76 -9.80 -32.42 -3.76
C PRO A 76 -11.01 -31.79 -3.05
N ASP A 77 -11.01 -31.71 -1.72
CA ASP A 77 -12.07 -31.07 -0.93
C ASP A 77 -12.08 -29.56 -1.10
N VAL A 78 -10.91 -28.93 -1.14
CA VAL A 78 -10.76 -27.50 -1.44
C VAL A 78 -11.33 -27.18 -2.82
N VAL A 79 -10.96 -27.96 -3.84
CA VAL A 79 -11.51 -27.81 -5.21
C VAL A 79 -13.03 -28.07 -5.24
N ARG A 80 -13.52 -29.04 -4.47
CA ARG A 80 -14.96 -29.32 -4.32
C ARG A 80 -15.70 -28.14 -3.72
N MET A 81 -15.13 -27.48 -2.70
CA MET A 81 -15.71 -26.29 -2.07
C MET A 81 -15.78 -25.11 -3.06
N GLY A 82 -14.71 -24.84 -3.81
CA GLY A 82 -14.71 -23.79 -4.85
C GLY A 82 -15.76 -24.04 -5.95
N LYS A 83 -15.95 -25.30 -6.38
CA LYS A 83 -17.01 -25.68 -7.33
C LYS A 83 -18.40 -25.52 -6.73
N TRP A 84 -18.61 -25.97 -5.49
CA TRP A 84 -19.88 -25.80 -4.78
C TRP A 84 -20.25 -24.32 -4.65
N LEU A 85 -19.29 -23.47 -4.27
CA LEU A 85 -19.48 -22.02 -4.17
C LEU A 85 -19.82 -21.39 -5.52
N ALA A 86 -19.12 -21.81 -6.59
CA ALA A 86 -19.43 -21.36 -7.95
C ALA A 86 -20.86 -21.75 -8.38
N ASP A 87 -21.34 -22.94 -8.02
CA ASP A 87 -22.69 -23.38 -8.35
C ASP A 87 -23.76 -22.65 -7.52
N GLN A 88 -23.49 -22.33 -6.25
CA GLN A 88 -24.36 -21.46 -5.45
C GLN A 88 -24.50 -20.08 -6.11
N LEU A 89 -23.38 -19.47 -6.54
CA LEU A 89 -23.38 -18.16 -7.21
C LEU A 89 -24.14 -18.18 -8.54
N LYS A 90 -23.94 -19.22 -9.37
CA LYS A 90 -24.71 -19.38 -10.62
C LYS A 90 -26.20 -19.51 -10.36
N SER A 91 -26.61 -20.24 -9.31
CA SER A 91 -28.02 -20.41 -8.96
C SER A 91 -28.70 -19.09 -8.57
N LEU A 92 -27.92 -18.13 -8.04
CA LEU A 92 -28.36 -16.76 -7.76
C LEU A 92 -28.30 -15.84 -9.00
N GLY A 93 -27.86 -16.35 -10.15
CA GLY A 93 -27.79 -15.58 -11.41
C GLY A 93 -26.50 -14.79 -11.62
N ALA A 94 -25.42 -15.10 -10.89
CA ALA A 94 -24.11 -14.53 -11.15
C ALA A 94 -23.42 -15.21 -12.35
N GLU A 95 -22.65 -14.44 -13.12
CA GLU A 95 -21.70 -14.96 -14.11
C GLU A 95 -20.44 -15.42 -13.37
N VAL A 96 -20.02 -16.68 -13.51
CA VAL A 96 -18.94 -17.27 -12.70
C VAL A 96 -17.88 -17.93 -13.57
N GLU A 97 -16.62 -17.68 -13.27
CA GLU A 97 -15.46 -18.26 -13.90
C GLU A 97 -14.48 -18.80 -12.85
N LEU A 98 -14.07 -20.07 -13.00
CA LEU A 98 -13.04 -20.69 -12.15
C LEU A 98 -11.66 -20.45 -12.78
N ARG A 99 -10.90 -19.50 -12.24
CA ARG A 99 -9.54 -19.17 -12.69
C ARG A 99 -8.54 -20.17 -12.12
N GLN A 100 -7.86 -20.91 -12.99
CA GLN A 100 -6.79 -21.82 -12.60
C GLN A 100 -5.51 -21.03 -12.33
N LEU A 101 -4.85 -21.29 -11.20
CA LEU A 101 -3.59 -20.65 -10.80
C LEU A 101 -2.34 -21.46 -11.23
N GLY A 102 -2.51 -22.71 -11.65
CA GLY A 102 -1.42 -23.59 -12.09
C GLY A 102 -0.96 -24.53 -10.98
N LYS A 103 0.30 -24.97 -11.07
CA LYS A 103 0.91 -25.87 -10.08
C LYS A 103 1.30 -25.12 -8.81
N GLN A 104 1.23 -25.82 -7.69
CA GLN A 104 1.71 -25.27 -6.44
C GLN A 104 3.25 -25.23 -6.45
N PRO A 105 3.89 -24.06 -6.26
CA PRO A 105 5.34 -23.95 -6.17
C PRO A 105 5.92 -24.94 -5.16
N HIS A 106 7.02 -25.60 -5.52
CA HIS A 106 7.68 -26.62 -4.70
C HIS A 106 6.87 -27.91 -4.44
N LYS A 107 5.62 -27.98 -4.90
CA LYS A 107 4.73 -29.15 -4.86
C LYS A 107 4.12 -29.42 -6.24
N GLU A 108 4.98 -29.62 -7.25
CA GLU A 108 4.58 -29.74 -8.67
C GLU A 108 3.61 -30.89 -8.99
N HIS A 109 3.42 -31.85 -8.08
CA HIS A 109 2.42 -32.90 -8.20
C HIS A 109 0.98 -32.43 -7.89
N LEU A 110 0.83 -31.21 -7.35
CA LEU A 110 -0.43 -30.65 -6.86
C LEU A 110 -0.80 -29.38 -7.63
N ASP A 111 -2.05 -29.30 -8.10
CA ASP A 111 -2.60 -28.07 -8.69
C ASP A 111 -3.17 -27.17 -7.61
N LEU A 112 -2.90 -25.86 -7.69
CA LEU A 112 -3.52 -24.86 -6.81
C LEU A 112 -5.05 -24.87 -7.00
N PRO A 113 -5.83 -24.69 -5.93
CA PRO A 113 -7.27 -24.50 -6.03
C PRO A 113 -7.62 -23.32 -6.95
N PRO A 114 -8.74 -23.39 -7.69
CA PRO A 114 -9.13 -22.30 -8.55
C PRO A 114 -9.67 -21.10 -7.76
N VAL A 115 -9.37 -19.90 -8.22
CA VAL A 115 -10.05 -18.70 -7.72
C VAL A 115 -11.42 -18.60 -8.38
N VAL A 116 -12.46 -18.42 -7.57
CA VAL A 116 -13.83 -18.19 -8.04
C VAL A 116 -13.98 -16.70 -8.31
N LEU A 117 -13.96 -16.32 -9.59
CA LEU A 117 -14.32 -14.97 -10.03
C LEU A 117 -15.79 -14.94 -10.43
N ALA A 118 -16.58 -14.06 -9.82
CA ALA A 118 -17.99 -13.93 -10.19
C ALA A 118 -18.43 -12.46 -10.33
N ARG A 119 -19.36 -12.21 -11.24
CA ARG A 119 -20.00 -10.92 -11.47
C ARG A 119 -21.51 -11.06 -11.30
N PHE A 120 -22.08 -10.20 -10.46
CA PHE A 120 -23.53 -10.06 -10.31
C PHE A 120 -23.94 -8.64 -10.72
N GLY A 121 -24.65 -8.53 -11.85
CA GLY A 121 -25.03 -7.26 -12.46
C GLY A 121 -23.94 -6.62 -13.33
N ASN A 122 -24.37 -5.81 -14.31
CA ASN A 122 -23.49 -5.05 -15.21
C ASN A 122 -24.15 -3.73 -15.67
N ASP A 123 -24.96 -3.12 -14.80
CA ASP A 123 -25.62 -1.85 -15.09
C ASP A 123 -24.61 -0.70 -14.98
N LYS A 124 -24.36 -0.01 -16.10
CA LYS A 124 -23.43 1.13 -16.16
C LYS A 124 -23.88 2.36 -15.34
N LYS A 125 -25.13 2.36 -14.83
CA LYS A 125 -25.64 3.39 -13.94
C LYS A 125 -25.36 3.08 -12.46
N LYS A 126 -25.03 1.84 -12.13
CA LYS A 126 -24.72 1.39 -10.77
C LYS A 126 -23.21 1.40 -10.55
N ARG A 127 -22.81 1.66 -9.31
CA ARG A 127 -21.41 1.51 -8.86
C ARG A 127 -21.04 0.04 -8.81
N THR A 128 -19.75 -0.26 -8.85
CA THR A 128 -19.26 -1.64 -8.76
C THR A 128 -18.42 -1.81 -7.50
N ILE A 129 -18.79 -2.76 -6.63
CA ILE A 129 -17.98 -3.16 -5.47
C ILE A 129 -17.26 -4.46 -5.78
N LEU A 130 -15.97 -4.57 -5.42
CA LEU A 130 -15.26 -5.84 -5.38
C LEU A 130 -15.28 -6.38 -3.95
N VAL A 131 -15.77 -7.61 -3.78
CA VAL A 131 -15.70 -8.33 -2.50
C VAL A 131 -14.71 -9.48 -2.60
N TYR A 132 -13.97 -9.69 -1.52
CA TYR A 132 -13.03 -10.81 -1.36
C TYR A 132 -13.34 -11.57 -0.07
N GLY A 133 -12.98 -12.86 -0.07
CA GLY A 133 -12.97 -13.79 1.05
C GLY A 133 -12.34 -15.11 0.60
N HIS A 134 -12.25 -16.10 1.48
CA HIS A 134 -11.68 -17.42 1.14
C HIS A 134 -12.59 -18.59 1.54
N TYR A 135 -12.38 -19.73 0.90
CA TYR A 135 -13.21 -20.92 1.09
C TYR A 135 -12.41 -22.13 1.60
N ASP A 136 -11.08 -22.03 1.70
CA ASP A 136 -10.27 -22.95 2.49
C ASP A 136 -10.30 -22.62 3.98
N VAL A 137 -9.88 -23.58 4.80
CA VAL A 137 -9.95 -23.49 6.27
C VAL A 137 -8.72 -24.14 6.91
N GLN A 138 -8.37 -23.71 8.13
CA GLN A 138 -7.38 -24.42 8.95
C GLN A 138 -7.73 -25.91 9.21
N PRO A 139 -6.73 -26.78 9.44
CA PRO A 139 -6.94 -28.10 9.98
C PRO A 139 -7.76 -28.10 11.28
N ALA A 140 -8.53 -29.16 11.48
CA ALA A 140 -9.21 -29.41 12.74
C ALA A 140 -9.53 -30.90 12.88
N ALA A 141 -9.19 -31.47 14.03
CA ALA A 141 -9.58 -32.81 14.42
C ALA A 141 -10.23 -32.80 15.81
N LYS A 142 -11.12 -33.74 16.06
CA LYS A 142 -11.73 -33.89 17.39
C LYS A 142 -10.70 -34.11 18.50
N SER A 143 -9.62 -34.81 18.17
CA SER A 143 -8.48 -35.05 19.06
C SER A 143 -7.77 -33.78 19.54
N ASP A 144 -7.94 -32.65 18.85
CA ASP A 144 -7.30 -31.38 19.22
C ASP A 144 -7.96 -30.75 20.46
N GLY A 145 -9.14 -31.25 20.86
CA GLY A 145 -9.91 -30.76 22.01
C GLY A 145 -11.28 -30.19 21.65
N TRP A 146 -11.80 -30.48 20.46
CA TRP A 146 -13.14 -30.05 20.07
C TRP A 146 -14.23 -30.79 20.87
N ALA A 147 -15.24 -30.04 21.32
CA ALA A 147 -16.42 -30.58 21.98
C ALA A 147 -17.41 -31.23 21.00
N THR A 148 -17.38 -30.82 19.73
CA THR A 148 -18.22 -31.30 18.62
C THR A 148 -17.34 -31.77 17.46
N GLU A 149 -17.92 -32.47 16.46
CA GLU A 149 -17.16 -32.78 15.24
C GLU A 149 -16.86 -31.47 14.48
N PRO A 150 -15.60 -31.16 14.14
CA PRO A 150 -15.26 -29.85 13.58
C PRO A 150 -15.97 -29.52 12.26
N PHE A 151 -16.25 -30.54 11.43
CA PHE A 151 -16.91 -30.37 10.14
C PHE A 151 -18.41 -30.70 10.17
N GLU A 152 -19.03 -30.75 11.36
CA GLU A 152 -20.47 -30.82 11.53
C GLU A 152 -20.96 -29.54 12.23
N LEU A 153 -21.67 -28.67 11.52
CA LEU A 153 -22.14 -27.41 12.12
C LEU A 153 -23.23 -27.67 13.16
N VAL A 154 -22.91 -27.46 14.44
CA VAL A 154 -23.81 -27.60 15.58
C VAL A 154 -24.23 -26.23 16.10
N VAL A 155 -25.53 -26.02 16.29
CA VAL A 155 -26.07 -24.79 16.89
C VAL A 155 -26.53 -25.10 18.30
N ASP A 156 -26.02 -24.39 19.30
CA ASP A 156 -26.43 -24.57 20.70
C ASP A 156 -27.68 -23.74 21.08
N ASP A 157 -28.11 -23.90 22.33
CA ASP A 157 -29.26 -23.21 22.92
C ASP A 157 -29.09 -21.69 23.01
N LYS A 158 -27.84 -21.21 23.04
CA LYS A 158 -27.46 -19.79 23.03
C LYS A 158 -27.35 -19.23 21.61
N GLY A 159 -27.55 -20.05 20.58
CA GLY A 159 -27.45 -19.66 19.18
C GLY A 159 -26.02 -19.52 18.69
N ARG A 160 -25.04 -20.15 19.33
CA ARG A 160 -23.66 -20.23 18.87
C ARG A 160 -23.53 -21.37 17.86
N MET A 161 -23.00 -21.08 16.67
CA MET A 161 -22.88 -22.06 15.59
C MET A 161 -21.43 -22.54 15.52
N PHE A 162 -21.17 -23.72 16.08
CA PHE A 162 -19.83 -24.32 16.15
C PHE A 162 -19.51 -25.11 14.89
N GLY A 163 -18.32 -24.89 14.34
CA GLY A 163 -17.78 -25.62 13.19
C GLY A 163 -16.56 -24.91 12.61
N ARG A 164 -15.59 -25.68 12.09
CA ARG A 164 -14.40 -25.14 11.43
C ARG A 164 -14.80 -24.41 10.15
N GLY A 165 -14.36 -23.16 10.08
CA GLY A 165 -14.68 -22.21 9.02
C GLY A 165 -16.05 -21.56 9.14
N ALA A 166 -16.74 -21.72 10.27
CA ALA A 166 -17.99 -21.00 10.51
C ALA A 166 -17.79 -19.48 10.52
N THR A 167 -16.71 -18.99 11.14
CA THR A 167 -16.35 -17.56 11.16
C THR A 167 -15.25 -17.23 10.14
N ASP A 168 -14.40 -18.21 9.81
CA ASP A 168 -13.13 -18.02 9.08
C ASP A 168 -12.98 -19.00 7.89
N ASP A 169 -13.49 -18.70 6.70
CA ASP A 169 -14.24 -17.49 6.30
C ASP A 169 -15.56 -17.84 5.57
N LYS A 170 -16.05 -19.08 5.75
CA LYS A 170 -17.25 -19.54 5.02
C LYS A 170 -18.50 -18.78 5.43
N GLY A 171 -18.63 -18.43 6.71
CA GLY A 171 -19.74 -17.60 7.20
C GLY A 171 -19.81 -16.27 6.47
N PRO A 172 -18.80 -15.40 6.60
CA PRO A 172 -18.81 -14.10 5.94
C PRO A 172 -18.90 -14.17 4.40
N VAL A 173 -18.20 -15.10 3.74
CA VAL A 173 -18.37 -15.34 2.29
C VAL A 173 -19.82 -15.65 1.93
N LEU A 174 -20.46 -16.56 2.65
CA LEU A 174 -21.87 -16.88 2.44
C LEU A 174 -22.80 -15.72 2.80
N GLY A 175 -22.40 -14.82 3.69
CA GLY A 175 -23.11 -13.59 3.99
C GLY A 175 -23.34 -12.72 2.74
N TRP A 176 -22.36 -12.64 1.84
CA TRP A 176 -22.52 -11.95 0.56
C TRP A 176 -23.53 -12.63 -0.37
N LEU A 177 -23.50 -13.97 -0.44
CA LEU A 177 -24.48 -14.75 -1.21
C LEU A 177 -25.89 -14.61 -0.64
N ASN A 178 -26.01 -14.65 0.69
CA ASN A 178 -27.27 -14.47 1.40
C ASN A 178 -27.85 -13.07 1.17
N ALA A 179 -26.99 -12.04 1.08
CA ALA A 179 -27.42 -10.70 0.75
C ALA A 179 -28.05 -10.64 -0.65
N ILE A 180 -27.45 -11.28 -1.66
CA ILE A 180 -28.04 -11.39 -3.01
C ILE A 180 -29.40 -12.10 -2.96
N ASP A 181 -29.45 -13.27 -2.32
CA ASP A 181 -30.67 -14.09 -2.17
C ASP A 181 -31.81 -13.31 -1.50
N ALA A 182 -31.53 -12.63 -0.38
CA ALA A 182 -32.53 -11.85 0.33
C ALA A 182 -33.05 -10.64 -0.47
N HIS A 183 -32.20 -9.96 -1.27
CA HIS A 183 -32.69 -8.89 -2.16
C HIS A 183 -33.64 -9.43 -3.23
N GLN A 184 -33.30 -10.57 -3.83
CA GLN A 184 -34.14 -11.22 -4.84
C GLN A 184 -35.49 -11.64 -4.27
N ARG A 185 -35.51 -12.30 -3.10
CA ARG A 185 -36.75 -12.74 -2.44
C ARG A 185 -37.62 -11.59 -1.96
N ALA A 186 -37.00 -10.49 -1.52
CA ALA A 186 -37.72 -9.28 -1.14
C ALA A 186 -38.25 -8.48 -2.35
N ASN A 187 -37.91 -8.89 -3.58
CA ASN A 187 -38.20 -8.15 -4.81
C ASN A 187 -37.69 -6.70 -4.77
N ILE A 188 -36.48 -6.53 -4.24
CA ILE A 188 -35.78 -5.24 -4.15
C ILE A 188 -34.66 -5.23 -5.20
N ASP A 189 -34.59 -4.16 -6.00
CA ASP A 189 -33.51 -3.99 -6.95
C ASP A 189 -32.16 -3.96 -6.24
N PHE A 190 -31.22 -4.77 -6.70
CA PHE A 190 -29.89 -4.86 -6.08
C PHE A 190 -29.11 -3.56 -6.35
N PRO A 191 -28.61 -2.85 -5.33
CA PRO A 191 -28.26 -1.43 -5.47
C PRO A 191 -26.95 -1.16 -6.24
N VAL A 192 -26.11 -2.18 -6.47
CA VAL A 192 -24.77 -2.06 -7.07
C VAL A 192 -24.53 -3.18 -8.09
N ASN A 193 -23.47 -3.08 -8.89
CA ASN A 193 -22.83 -4.25 -9.47
C ASN A 193 -21.84 -4.83 -8.45
N MET A 194 -21.71 -6.15 -8.43
CA MET A 194 -20.79 -6.82 -7.50
C MET A 194 -19.83 -7.72 -8.26
N LEU A 195 -18.54 -7.54 -7.98
CA LEU A 195 -17.48 -8.48 -8.36
C LEU A 195 -17.10 -9.26 -7.12
N MET A 196 -16.86 -10.55 -7.28
CA MET A 196 -16.47 -11.45 -6.21
C MET A 196 -15.16 -12.15 -6.62
N CYS A 197 -14.22 -12.20 -5.70
CA CYS A 197 -12.95 -12.90 -5.84
C CYS A 197 -12.76 -13.79 -4.61
N PHE A 198 -13.11 -15.07 -4.71
CA PHE A 198 -12.97 -16.03 -3.60
C PHE A 198 -11.87 -17.04 -3.88
N GLU A 199 -10.90 -17.14 -2.98
CA GLU A 199 -9.74 -18.03 -3.11
C GLU A 199 -9.80 -19.24 -2.18
N GLY A 200 -8.86 -20.18 -2.32
CA GLY A 200 -8.81 -21.42 -1.55
C GLY A 200 -7.42 -21.75 -0.99
N MET A 201 -6.58 -20.74 -0.78
CA MET A 201 -5.22 -20.89 -0.24
C MET A 201 -4.86 -19.82 0.81
N GLU A 202 -5.81 -19.06 1.35
CA GLU A 202 -5.50 -17.93 2.27
C GLU A 202 -4.74 -18.45 3.50
N GLU A 203 -5.26 -19.52 4.08
CA GLU A 203 -4.75 -20.19 5.28
C GLU A 203 -3.39 -20.86 5.05
N TYR A 204 -2.98 -20.93 3.78
CA TYR A 204 -1.71 -21.47 3.33
C TYR A 204 -0.98 -20.52 2.36
N GLY A 205 -1.09 -19.21 2.62
CA GLY A 205 -0.20 -18.18 2.07
C GLY A 205 -0.65 -17.51 0.76
N SER A 206 -1.88 -17.72 0.31
CA SER A 206 -2.49 -17.11 -0.89
C SER A 206 -1.64 -17.29 -2.16
N GLU A 207 -0.98 -18.44 -2.31
CA GLU A 207 -0.04 -18.68 -3.40
C GLU A 207 -0.70 -18.52 -4.79
N GLY A 208 -0.12 -17.67 -5.63
CA GLY A 208 -0.59 -17.38 -6.99
C GLY A 208 -1.71 -16.32 -7.10
N LEU A 209 -2.37 -15.95 -5.99
CA LEU A 209 -3.45 -14.95 -6.02
C LEU A 209 -2.93 -13.55 -6.38
N ASP A 210 -1.76 -13.17 -5.87
CA ASP A 210 -1.15 -11.86 -6.14
C ASP A 210 -0.97 -11.59 -7.63
N ASP A 211 -0.49 -12.59 -8.37
CA ASP A 211 -0.26 -12.49 -9.81
C ASP A 211 -1.58 -12.44 -10.57
N LEU A 212 -2.59 -13.20 -10.14
CA LEU A 212 -3.94 -13.13 -10.70
C LEU A 212 -4.53 -11.73 -10.52
N ILE A 213 -4.44 -11.15 -9.31
CA ILE A 213 -4.99 -9.81 -9.04
C ILE A 213 -4.32 -8.77 -9.91
N LYS A 214 -2.98 -8.79 -10.01
CA LYS A 214 -2.24 -7.87 -10.88
C LYS A 214 -2.65 -8.03 -12.35
N ALA A 215 -2.87 -9.28 -12.81
CA ALA A 215 -3.27 -9.58 -14.18
C ALA A 215 -4.73 -9.16 -14.49
N GLU A 216 -5.62 -9.25 -13.51
CA GLU A 216 -7.05 -8.96 -13.65
C GLU A 216 -7.44 -7.53 -13.23
N ALA A 217 -6.52 -6.78 -12.58
CA ALA A 217 -6.74 -5.41 -12.11
C ALA A 217 -7.28 -4.47 -13.19
N LYS A 218 -6.78 -4.60 -14.43
CA LYS A 218 -7.19 -3.81 -15.60
C LYS A 218 -8.17 -4.55 -16.51
N LYS A 219 -8.66 -5.72 -16.10
CA LYS A 219 -9.59 -6.58 -16.83
C LYS A 219 -10.83 -6.81 -15.97
N PHE A 220 -10.93 -7.95 -15.28
CA PHE A 220 -12.10 -8.30 -14.50
C PHE A 220 -12.42 -7.28 -13.39
N PHE A 221 -11.39 -6.69 -12.76
CA PHE A 221 -11.53 -5.72 -11.67
C PHE A 221 -11.55 -4.25 -12.13
N ALA A 222 -11.51 -3.98 -13.44
CA ALA A 222 -11.27 -2.64 -13.98
C ALA A 222 -12.35 -1.62 -13.58
N ASP A 223 -13.60 -2.06 -13.43
CA ASP A 223 -14.74 -1.19 -13.10
C ASP A 223 -15.02 -1.09 -11.60
N ALA A 224 -14.24 -1.73 -10.72
CA ALA A 224 -14.42 -1.62 -9.28
C ALA A 224 -14.21 -0.17 -8.79
N ASP A 225 -15.13 0.32 -7.96
CA ASP A 225 -15.06 1.63 -7.31
C ASP A 225 -14.37 1.57 -5.93
N ALA A 226 -14.49 0.42 -5.24
CA ALA A 226 -13.84 0.12 -3.98
C ALA A 226 -13.72 -1.40 -3.79
N VAL A 227 -13.05 -1.81 -2.72
CA VAL A 227 -12.95 -3.21 -2.27
C VAL A 227 -13.47 -3.34 -0.84
N CYS A 228 -14.19 -4.42 -0.56
CA CYS A 228 -14.65 -4.79 0.78
C CYS A 228 -14.25 -6.23 1.10
N ILE A 229 -13.73 -6.46 2.29
CA ILE A 229 -13.35 -7.77 2.81
C ILE A 229 -14.09 -7.96 4.13
N SER A 230 -14.70 -9.11 4.33
CA SER A 230 -15.33 -9.48 5.60
C SER A 230 -14.70 -10.81 5.98
N ASP A 231 -13.66 -10.75 6.79
CA ASP A 231 -12.77 -11.88 7.08
C ASP A 231 -11.98 -11.57 8.37
N ASN A 232 -12.69 -10.95 9.33
CA ASN A 232 -12.08 -10.39 10.52
C ASN A 232 -13.15 -10.18 11.61
N TYR A 233 -12.71 -9.79 12.81
CA TYR A 233 -13.50 -9.88 14.03
C TYR A 233 -13.75 -8.52 14.68
N TRP A 234 -14.80 -8.44 15.48
CA TRP A 234 -14.94 -7.34 16.44
C TRP A 234 -13.89 -7.42 17.52
N LEU A 235 -13.55 -6.27 18.09
CA LEU A 235 -12.54 -6.17 19.14
C LEU A 235 -13.01 -6.79 20.47
N GLY A 236 -14.32 -6.71 20.73
CA GLY A 236 -15.03 -7.35 21.84
C GLY A 236 -16.28 -8.07 21.33
N THR A 237 -17.26 -8.31 22.20
CA THR A 237 -18.51 -9.01 21.86
C THR A 237 -19.70 -8.10 21.62
N GLU A 238 -19.65 -6.84 22.08
CA GLU A 238 -20.84 -5.97 22.11
C GLU A 238 -20.87 -4.91 21.01
N LYS A 239 -19.75 -4.24 20.73
CA LYS A 239 -19.71 -3.10 19.81
C LYS A 239 -19.06 -3.47 18.47
N PRO A 240 -19.73 -3.20 17.33
CA PRO A 240 -19.17 -3.46 16.01
C PRO A 240 -17.96 -2.58 15.70
N CYS A 241 -17.11 -3.08 14.80
CA CYS A 241 -15.90 -2.39 14.36
C CYS A 241 -15.86 -2.20 12.84
N LEU A 242 -15.05 -1.26 12.38
CA LEU A 242 -14.58 -1.15 11.00
C LEU A 242 -13.06 -1.19 11.02
N THR A 243 -12.47 -2.18 10.35
CA THR A 243 -11.02 -2.36 10.41
C THR A 243 -10.34 -1.60 9.27
N TYR A 244 -9.37 -0.77 9.61
CA TYR A 244 -8.61 0.06 8.66
C TYR A 244 -7.12 -0.28 8.59
N GLY A 245 -6.65 -1.27 9.35
CA GLY A 245 -5.27 -1.73 9.24
C GLY A 245 -5.06 -3.12 9.80
N LEU A 246 -4.08 -3.81 9.24
CA LEU A 246 -3.66 -5.16 9.57
C LEU A 246 -2.14 -5.21 9.72
N ARG A 247 -1.68 -6.14 10.55
CA ARG A 247 -0.26 -6.46 10.60
C ARG A 247 0.14 -7.28 9.40
N GLY A 248 1.42 -7.25 9.06
CA GLY A 248 2.00 -8.26 8.18
C GLY A 248 2.40 -9.50 8.98
N CYS A 249 2.88 -10.53 8.30
CA CYS A 249 3.34 -11.77 8.92
C CYS A 249 4.55 -12.31 8.16
N ASN A 250 5.69 -12.43 8.85
CA ASN A 250 6.86 -13.15 8.34
C ASN A 250 6.99 -14.43 9.15
N TYR A 251 6.83 -15.59 8.50
CA TYR A 251 6.92 -16.90 9.13
C TYR A 251 8.27 -17.55 8.83
N TYR A 252 8.96 -18.06 9.84
CA TYR A 252 10.32 -18.57 9.74
C TYR A 252 10.42 -20.03 10.19
N SER A 253 11.39 -20.72 9.62
CA SER A 253 11.84 -22.05 10.04
C SER A 253 13.32 -22.03 10.39
N VAL A 254 13.64 -22.64 11.53
CA VAL A 254 15.02 -22.91 11.98
C VAL A 254 15.20 -24.43 12.00
N GLU A 255 15.87 -24.94 10.97
CA GLU A 255 16.23 -26.36 10.86
C GLU A 255 17.57 -26.59 11.55
N VAL A 256 17.64 -27.54 12.48
CA VAL A 256 18.89 -28.02 13.08
C VAL A 256 19.01 -29.52 12.83
N SER A 257 20.13 -29.96 12.25
CA SER A 257 20.41 -31.36 11.94
C SER A 257 21.76 -31.81 12.48
N GLY A 258 21.80 -33.01 13.07
CA GLY A 258 22.99 -33.58 13.70
C GLY A 258 23.28 -35.01 13.24
N PRO A 259 22.83 -36.04 13.98
CA PRO A 259 23.09 -37.43 13.63
C PRO A 259 22.32 -37.85 12.36
N GLY A 260 22.80 -38.91 11.68
CA GLY A 260 22.20 -39.40 10.44
C GLY A 260 20.83 -40.09 10.62
N ALA A 261 20.44 -40.40 11.86
CA ALA A 261 19.14 -40.96 12.24
C ALA A 261 18.86 -40.68 13.73
N ASP A 262 17.60 -40.80 14.13
CA ASP A 262 17.20 -40.70 15.53
C ASP A 262 18.01 -41.67 16.41
N LEU A 263 18.42 -41.20 17.57
CA LEU A 263 19.24 -41.97 18.50
C LEU A 263 18.46 -42.36 19.76
N HIS A 264 18.77 -43.53 20.31
CA HIS A 264 18.26 -43.93 21.63
C HIS A 264 18.88 -43.04 22.71
N SER A 265 18.08 -42.24 23.42
CA SER A 265 18.60 -41.18 24.30
C SER A 265 19.39 -41.71 25.50
N GLY A 266 19.08 -42.92 25.99
CA GLY A 266 19.86 -43.55 27.07
C GLY A 266 21.23 -44.08 26.64
N VAL A 267 21.40 -44.42 25.35
CA VAL A 267 22.67 -44.98 24.84
C VAL A 267 23.61 -43.85 24.43
N PHE A 268 23.06 -42.80 23.81
CA PHE A 268 23.83 -41.70 23.23
C PHE A 268 23.79 -40.41 24.03
N GLY A 269 22.96 -40.32 25.07
CA GLY A 269 22.86 -39.16 25.94
C GLY A 269 24.20 -38.80 26.57
N GLY A 270 24.61 -37.54 26.44
CA GLY A 270 25.91 -37.05 26.91
C GLY A 270 27.09 -37.34 25.96
N THR A 271 26.87 -38.00 24.82
CA THR A 271 27.93 -38.29 23.82
C THR A 271 27.74 -37.54 22.50
N ALA A 272 26.49 -37.36 22.05
CA ALA A 272 26.15 -36.60 20.84
C ALA A 272 25.72 -35.16 21.20
N GLN A 273 26.02 -34.19 20.33
CA GLN A 273 25.43 -32.86 20.43
C GLN A 273 24.02 -32.91 19.83
N GLU A 274 23.02 -32.63 20.66
CA GLU A 274 21.62 -32.90 20.34
C GLU A 274 20.96 -31.74 19.59
N PRO A 275 20.38 -31.95 18.40
CA PRO A 275 19.68 -30.90 17.65
C PRO A 275 18.61 -30.15 18.46
N MET A 276 17.87 -30.87 19.31
CA MET A 276 16.88 -30.28 20.21
C MET A 276 17.49 -29.29 21.21
N THR A 277 18.66 -29.60 21.77
CA THR A 277 19.32 -28.68 22.73
C THR A 277 19.68 -27.36 22.07
N ASP A 278 20.22 -27.43 20.84
CA ASP A 278 20.59 -26.23 20.09
C ASP A 278 19.37 -25.42 19.69
N LEU A 279 18.33 -26.08 19.14
CA LEU A 279 17.12 -25.41 18.69
C LEU A 279 16.41 -24.68 19.84
N ILE A 280 16.26 -25.32 21.01
CA ILE A 280 15.62 -24.70 22.18
C ILE A 280 16.38 -23.45 22.63
N ARG A 281 17.72 -23.49 22.65
CA ARG A 281 18.53 -22.33 23.03
C ARG A 281 18.40 -21.18 22.04
N VAL A 282 18.32 -21.48 20.74
CA VAL A 282 18.09 -20.47 19.71
C VAL A 282 16.69 -19.86 19.86
N LEU A 283 15.64 -20.68 19.92
CA LEU A 283 14.25 -20.20 20.03
C LEU A 283 14.01 -19.38 21.31
N ALA A 284 14.57 -19.83 22.45
CA ALA A 284 14.46 -19.13 23.73
C ALA A 284 15.16 -17.75 23.75
N SER A 285 16.03 -17.48 22.77
CA SER A 285 16.71 -16.18 22.66
C SER A 285 15.92 -15.14 21.87
N LEU A 286 14.85 -15.52 21.16
CA LEU A 286 14.18 -14.64 20.19
C LEU A 286 13.28 -13.57 20.85
N VAL A 287 12.60 -13.93 21.94
CA VAL A 287 11.62 -13.09 22.64
C VAL A 287 11.66 -13.42 24.14
N ASP A 288 11.48 -12.43 25.01
CA ASP A 288 11.38 -12.65 26.45
C ASP A 288 9.93 -12.90 26.91
N THR A 289 9.75 -13.14 28.21
CA THR A 289 8.45 -13.44 28.82
C THR A 289 7.48 -12.26 28.79
N ASP A 290 7.98 -11.04 28.62
CA ASP A 290 7.18 -9.82 28.52
C ASP A 290 6.87 -9.48 27.05
N GLY A 291 7.14 -10.41 26.12
CA GLY A 291 6.84 -10.26 24.70
C GLY A 291 7.81 -9.35 23.94
N LYS A 292 8.92 -8.92 24.55
CA LYS A 292 9.91 -8.06 23.91
C LYS A 292 10.84 -8.88 23.03
N ILE A 293 10.84 -8.54 21.75
CA ILE A 293 11.68 -9.14 20.72
C ILE A 293 13.15 -8.75 20.96
N GLN A 294 14.04 -9.74 21.05
CA GLN A 294 15.46 -9.56 21.38
C GLN A 294 16.35 -9.37 20.15
N ILE A 295 15.77 -9.40 18.96
CA ILE A 295 16.45 -9.32 17.66
C ILE A 295 16.77 -7.84 17.35
N PRO A 296 18.05 -7.43 17.29
CA PRO A 296 18.42 -6.06 17.00
C PRO A 296 18.02 -5.63 15.58
N GLY A 297 17.57 -4.39 15.43
CA GLY A 297 17.14 -3.83 14.15
C GLY A 297 15.65 -4.01 13.85
N ILE A 298 14.89 -4.74 14.68
CA ILE A 298 13.43 -4.90 14.52
C ILE A 298 12.70 -3.65 15.02
N MET A 299 12.94 -3.23 16.26
CA MET A 299 12.21 -2.10 16.87
C MET A 299 12.56 -0.76 16.22
N GLU A 300 13.75 -0.63 15.65
CA GLU A 300 14.22 0.57 14.95
C GLU A 300 13.47 0.83 13.63
N GLN A 301 12.75 -0.17 13.11
CA GLN A 301 11.89 -0.03 11.92
C GLN A 301 10.46 0.39 12.24
N VAL A 302 10.06 0.33 13.51
CA VAL A 302 8.69 0.58 13.94
C VAL A 302 8.44 2.09 13.91
N ALA A 303 7.34 2.52 13.28
CA ALA A 303 6.99 3.93 13.20
C ALA A 303 6.85 4.54 14.62
N PRO A 304 7.22 5.81 14.85
CA PRO A 304 7.02 6.45 16.13
C PRO A 304 5.53 6.70 16.39
N VAL A 305 5.11 6.60 17.66
CA VAL A 305 3.73 6.91 18.06
C VAL A 305 3.52 8.42 18.00
N THR A 306 2.55 8.86 17.20
CA THR A 306 2.15 10.28 17.11
C THR A 306 1.10 10.62 18.16
N LYS A 307 0.96 11.89 18.54
CA LYS A 307 -0.08 12.33 19.48
C LYS A 307 -1.48 12.10 18.91
N GLU A 308 -1.62 12.26 17.60
CA GLU A 308 -2.86 12.01 16.88
C GLU A 308 -3.25 10.53 16.96
N GLU A 309 -2.32 9.61 16.68
CA GLU A 309 -2.56 8.17 16.81
C GLU A 309 -2.86 7.79 18.27
N GLU A 310 -2.09 8.34 19.22
CA GLU A 310 -2.25 8.06 20.64
C GLU A 310 -3.66 8.41 21.15
N SER A 311 -4.25 9.51 20.67
CA SER A 311 -5.60 9.94 21.05
C SER A 311 -6.73 9.04 20.53
N LEU A 312 -6.46 8.18 19.54
CA LEU A 312 -7.48 7.30 18.97
C LEU A 312 -7.86 6.16 19.91
N TYR A 313 -6.95 5.74 20.81
CA TYR A 313 -7.15 4.57 21.66
C TYR A 313 -8.12 4.82 22.84
N ASP A 314 -8.21 6.07 23.31
CA ASP A 314 -8.99 6.42 24.50
C ASP A 314 -10.48 6.13 24.29
N GLY A 315 -11.01 6.47 23.10
CA GLY A 315 -12.43 6.35 22.75
C GLY A 315 -12.91 4.96 22.33
N ILE A 316 -12.00 3.99 22.16
CA ILE A 316 -12.35 2.62 21.73
C ILE A 316 -13.12 1.90 22.83
N SER A 317 -14.22 1.22 22.50
CA SER A 317 -14.98 0.41 23.44
C SER A 317 -14.29 -0.94 23.66
N PHE A 318 -13.39 -0.98 24.63
CA PHE A 318 -12.64 -2.18 25.01
C PHE A 318 -12.24 -2.09 26.48
N THR A 319 -12.35 -3.22 27.17
CA THR A 319 -12.04 -3.38 28.58
C THR A 319 -11.09 -4.55 28.79
N MET A 320 -10.51 -4.64 29.98
CA MET A 320 -9.68 -5.79 30.34
C MET A 320 -10.51 -7.09 30.44
N ASP A 321 -11.79 -7.00 30.81
CA ASP A 321 -12.66 -8.18 30.86
C ASP A 321 -12.93 -8.75 29.47
N ASP A 322 -13.02 -7.90 28.42
CA ASP A 322 -13.19 -8.36 27.04
C ASP A 322 -12.03 -9.26 26.59
N ILE A 323 -10.77 -8.88 26.93
CA ILE A 323 -9.61 -9.70 26.60
C ILE A 323 -9.51 -10.93 27.49
N PHE A 324 -9.89 -10.85 28.76
CA PHE A 324 -9.90 -12.02 29.64
C PHE A 324 -10.92 -13.06 29.18
N GLN A 325 -12.08 -12.63 28.71
CA GLN A 325 -13.08 -13.52 28.12
C GLN A 325 -12.58 -14.16 26.83
N SER A 326 -11.91 -13.37 25.97
CA SER A 326 -11.36 -13.87 24.71
C SER A 326 -10.19 -14.85 24.92
N LEU A 327 -9.36 -14.63 25.95
CA LEU A 327 -8.26 -15.54 26.32
C LEU A 327 -8.73 -16.75 27.14
N GLY A 328 -9.86 -16.65 27.83
CA GLY A 328 -10.29 -17.61 28.85
C GLY A 328 -9.43 -17.60 30.12
N SER A 329 -8.62 -16.55 30.33
CA SER A 329 -7.67 -16.43 31.43
C SER A 329 -7.32 -14.96 31.73
N LYS A 330 -6.56 -14.71 32.82
CA LYS A 330 -6.01 -13.38 33.16
C LYS A 330 -4.50 -13.32 32.97
N THR A 331 -4.00 -13.88 31.86
CA THR A 331 -2.56 -13.98 31.56
C THR A 331 -2.11 -12.95 30.51
N THR A 332 -2.59 -11.72 30.61
CA THR A 332 -2.17 -10.63 29.72
C THR A 332 -0.76 -10.15 30.05
N ILE A 333 0.01 -9.75 29.04
CA ILE A 333 1.35 -9.17 29.21
C ILE A 333 1.26 -7.75 29.79
N HIS A 334 0.21 -7.01 29.41
CA HIS A 334 -0.03 -5.64 29.84
C HIS A 334 -1.29 -5.57 30.72
N ASP A 335 -1.28 -4.65 31.66
CA ASP A 335 -2.39 -4.42 32.60
C ASP A 335 -3.32 -3.27 32.17
N ASP A 336 -2.90 -2.47 31.19
CA ASP A 336 -3.65 -1.31 30.69
C ASP A 336 -4.24 -1.55 29.30
N LYS A 337 -5.46 -1.06 29.11
CA LYS A 337 -6.23 -1.13 27.86
C LYS A 337 -5.42 -0.60 26.66
N LYS A 338 -4.81 0.58 26.78
CA LYS A 338 -4.10 1.24 25.69
C LYS A 338 -2.85 0.48 25.31
N ASP A 339 -2.10 -0.01 26.29
CA ASP A 339 -0.92 -0.84 26.04
C ASP A 339 -1.29 -2.14 25.33
N ILE A 340 -2.37 -2.83 25.73
CA ILE A 340 -2.87 -4.01 25.01
C ILE A 340 -3.24 -3.67 23.56
N LEU A 341 -3.99 -2.60 23.33
CA LEU A 341 -4.40 -2.23 21.97
C LEU A 341 -3.18 -1.86 21.10
N MET A 342 -2.24 -1.09 21.64
CA MET A 342 -1.02 -0.74 20.92
C MET A 342 -0.15 -1.98 20.66
N ALA A 343 -0.03 -2.88 21.63
CA ALA A 343 0.68 -4.15 21.52
C ALA A 343 -0.03 -5.16 20.60
N ARG A 344 -1.32 -4.98 20.29
CA ARG A 344 -2.10 -5.77 19.32
C ARG A 344 -2.17 -5.16 17.92
N TRP A 345 -1.99 -3.85 17.79
CA TRP A 345 -2.23 -3.17 16.50
C TRP A 345 -0.97 -2.60 15.88
N ARG A 346 -0.06 -2.05 16.69
CA ARG A 346 0.97 -1.12 16.18
C ARG A 346 2.40 -1.41 16.61
N TYR A 347 2.63 -2.25 17.61
CA TYR A 347 3.94 -2.84 17.89
C TYR A 347 4.10 -4.22 17.24
N PRO A 348 5.30 -4.66 16.85
CA PRO A 348 5.50 -6.01 16.36
C PRO A 348 5.38 -7.03 17.49
N SER A 349 5.09 -8.27 17.16
CA SER A 349 5.08 -9.40 18.11
C SER A 349 5.77 -10.62 17.51
N LEU A 350 6.38 -11.44 18.35
CA LEU A 350 6.98 -12.72 17.96
C LEU A 350 6.30 -13.85 18.72
N SER A 351 5.92 -14.91 18.00
CA SER A 351 5.32 -16.11 18.57
C SER A 351 6.06 -17.34 18.09
N VAL A 352 6.38 -18.25 19.02
CA VAL A 352 6.95 -19.57 18.73
C VAL A 352 5.80 -20.57 18.66
N HIS A 353 5.72 -21.31 17.57
CA HIS A 353 4.54 -22.14 17.22
C HIS A 353 4.74 -23.61 17.56
N GLY A 354 5.96 -24.11 17.42
CA GLY A 354 6.24 -25.52 17.68
C GLY A 354 7.53 -26.03 17.03
N ILE A 355 7.74 -27.33 17.15
CA ILE A 355 8.92 -28.04 16.66
C ILE A 355 8.47 -29.27 15.87
N GLU A 356 8.82 -29.30 14.59
CA GLU A 356 8.64 -30.46 13.71
C GLU A 356 9.86 -31.38 13.78
N GLY A 357 9.66 -32.69 13.61
CA GLY A 357 10.72 -33.70 13.64
C GLY A 357 11.05 -34.25 15.03
N ALA A 358 10.49 -33.65 16.09
CA ALA A 358 10.60 -34.14 17.46
C ALA A 358 9.43 -35.08 17.84
N PHE A 359 9.46 -35.63 19.05
CA PHE A 359 8.33 -36.38 19.60
C PHE A 359 7.25 -35.42 20.13
N GLY A 360 6.15 -35.26 19.37
CA GLY A 360 4.99 -34.43 19.74
C GLY A 360 3.73 -35.21 20.15
N GLY A 361 3.78 -36.54 20.17
CA GLY A 361 2.63 -37.39 20.56
C GLY A 361 2.49 -37.54 22.07
N PRO A 362 1.34 -38.06 22.56
CA PRO A 362 1.15 -38.34 23.97
C PRO A 362 2.08 -39.47 24.47
N GLY A 363 2.43 -39.43 25.76
CA GLY A 363 3.27 -40.44 26.40
C GLY A 363 4.74 -40.04 26.53
N ALA A 364 5.63 -41.04 26.57
CA ALA A 364 7.07 -40.83 26.71
C ALA A 364 7.83 -41.60 25.62
N LYS A 365 8.80 -40.94 24.98
CA LYS A 365 9.71 -41.55 24.00
C LYS A 365 11.15 -41.14 24.29
N THR A 366 12.00 -42.10 24.63
CA THR A 366 13.42 -41.89 24.96
C THR A 366 14.28 -41.77 23.70
N VAL A 367 14.12 -40.66 22.98
CA VAL A 367 14.74 -40.41 21.66
C VAL A 367 15.47 -39.06 21.62
N ILE A 368 16.62 -39.02 20.95
CA ILE A 368 17.28 -37.79 20.49
C ILE A 368 16.94 -37.64 19.00
N PRO A 369 16.12 -36.64 18.61
CA PRO A 369 15.78 -36.41 17.21
C PRO A 369 17.02 -36.06 16.37
N ALA A 370 17.13 -36.65 15.17
CA ALA A 370 18.23 -36.36 14.25
C ALA A 370 18.16 -34.98 13.60
N LYS A 371 16.95 -34.53 13.30
CA LYS A 371 16.65 -33.28 12.64
C LYS A 371 15.37 -32.70 13.21
N VAL A 372 15.41 -31.42 13.53
CA VAL A 372 14.26 -30.68 14.08
C VAL A 372 14.10 -29.34 13.39
N VAL A 373 12.87 -28.90 13.22
CA VAL A 373 12.54 -27.61 12.59
C VAL A 373 11.67 -26.81 13.54
N GLY A 374 12.24 -25.76 14.13
CA GLY A 374 11.49 -24.81 14.95
C GLY A 374 10.76 -23.80 14.09
N LYS A 375 9.50 -23.52 14.44
CA LYS A 375 8.63 -22.61 13.71
C LYS A 375 8.29 -21.41 14.59
N PHE A 376 8.48 -20.21 14.05
CA PHE A 376 8.10 -18.96 14.71
C PHE A 376 7.73 -17.91 13.67
N SER A 377 6.98 -16.88 14.06
CA SER A 377 6.64 -15.78 13.15
C SER A 377 6.77 -14.44 13.83
N ILE A 378 7.03 -13.39 13.04
CA ILE A 378 6.98 -12.00 13.46
C ILE A 378 5.78 -11.33 12.77
N ARG A 379 4.86 -10.77 13.57
CA ARG A 379 3.82 -9.88 13.05
C ARG A 379 4.42 -8.50 12.84
N SER A 380 4.46 -8.05 11.59
CA SER A 380 5.08 -6.78 11.20
C SER A 380 4.08 -5.63 11.27
N VAL A 381 4.59 -4.42 11.47
CA VAL A 381 3.81 -3.17 11.61
C VAL A 381 4.46 -2.06 10.80
N PRO A 382 3.76 -0.96 10.47
CA PRO A 382 4.38 0.21 9.88
C PRO A 382 5.59 0.69 10.71
N ASP A 383 6.79 0.92 10.15
CA ASP A 383 7.21 0.91 8.73
C ASP A 383 8.18 -0.23 8.41
N MET A 384 7.98 -1.41 9.02
CA MET A 384 8.86 -2.57 8.85
C MET A 384 8.93 -3.01 7.39
N ASP A 385 10.16 -3.21 6.91
CA ASP A 385 10.46 -3.75 5.59
C ASP A 385 10.73 -5.25 5.68
N ILE A 386 10.22 -6.02 4.72
CA ILE A 386 10.30 -7.49 4.73
C ILE A 386 11.76 -7.94 4.65
N GLU A 387 12.53 -7.43 3.70
CA GLU A 387 13.91 -7.87 3.46
C GLU A 387 14.84 -7.48 4.60
N LYS A 388 14.67 -6.27 5.14
CA LYS A 388 15.41 -5.82 6.32
C LYS A 388 15.07 -6.65 7.56
N THR A 389 13.78 -6.94 7.78
CA THR A 389 13.31 -7.79 8.89
C THR A 389 13.89 -9.20 8.76
N ASN A 390 13.81 -9.81 7.58
CA ASN A 390 14.39 -11.14 7.31
C ASN A 390 15.89 -11.15 7.59
N SER A 391 16.61 -10.14 7.09
CA SER A 391 18.06 -10.01 7.30
C SER A 391 18.45 -9.91 8.78
N CYS A 392 17.70 -9.13 9.57
CA CYS A 392 17.88 -9.04 11.03
C CYS A 392 17.68 -10.39 11.71
N VAL A 393 16.62 -11.11 11.34
CA VAL A 393 16.30 -12.44 11.90
C VAL A 393 17.37 -13.46 11.55
N TYR A 394 17.75 -13.57 10.29
CA TYR A 394 18.76 -14.54 9.82
C TYR A 394 20.09 -14.31 10.55
N LYS A 395 20.56 -13.07 10.55
CA LYS A 395 21.79 -12.71 11.26
C LYS A 395 21.73 -13.07 12.74
N TYR A 396 20.64 -12.73 13.42
CA TYR A 396 20.53 -13.00 14.85
C TYR A 396 20.51 -14.50 15.15
N VAL A 397 19.72 -15.29 14.42
CA VAL A 397 19.64 -16.74 14.58
C VAL A 397 21.00 -17.40 14.32
N GLU A 398 21.70 -16.99 13.26
CA GLU A 398 23.06 -17.44 12.93
C GLU A 398 24.06 -17.09 14.05
N ASP A 399 24.03 -15.86 14.55
CA ASP A 399 24.89 -15.40 15.64
C ASP A 399 24.62 -16.17 16.94
N GLN A 400 23.35 -16.47 17.27
CA GLN A 400 22.99 -17.25 18.46
C GLN A 400 23.42 -18.71 18.34
N PHE A 401 23.23 -19.32 17.17
CA PHE A 401 23.68 -20.69 16.91
C PHE A 401 25.22 -20.79 16.99
N ALA A 402 25.94 -19.82 16.41
CA ALA A 402 27.41 -19.79 16.45
C ALA A 402 27.98 -19.75 17.89
N LYS A 403 27.30 -19.06 18.82
CA LYS A 403 27.70 -19.01 20.24
C LYS A 403 27.65 -20.38 20.93
N LEU A 404 26.82 -21.30 20.44
CA LEU A 404 26.69 -22.65 21.02
C LEU A 404 27.93 -23.51 20.77
N LYS A 405 28.74 -23.17 19.74
CA LYS A 405 29.89 -23.98 19.29
C LYS A 405 29.47 -25.44 19.02
N SER A 406 28.26 -25.62 18.50
CA SER A 406 27.73 -26.92 18.11
C SER A 406 28.35 -27.38 16.79
N LYS A 407 28.50 -28.70 16.64
CA LYS A 407 28.89 -29.38 15.39
C LYS A 407 27.67 -29.72 14.53
N ASN A 408 26.46 -29.50 15.03
CA ASN A 408 25.25 -29.61 14.24
C ASN A 408 25.23 -28.56 13.14
N THR A 409 24.44 -28.82 12.10
CA THR A 409 24.17 -27.86 11.03
C THR A 409 22.87 -27.12 11.32
N MET A 410 22.81 -25.84 10.96
CA MET A 410 21.61 -25.01 11.12
C MET A 410 21.32 -24.24 9.83
N LYS A 411 20.04 -24.20 9.46
CA LYS A 411 19.53 -23.37 8.37
C LYS A 411 18.30 -22.60 8.85
N VAL A 412 18.30 -21.28 8.63
CA VAL A 412 17.15 -20.41 8.87
C VAL A 412 16.64 -19.86 7.55
N PHE A 413 15.32 -19.83 7.36
CA PHE A 413 14.67 -19.26 6.18
C PHE A 413 13.23 -18.84 6.47
N ALA A 414 12.73 -17.84 5.75
CA ALA A 414 11.31 -17.49 5.74
C ALA A 414 10.52 -18.50 4.88
N GLN A 415 9.39 -18.98 5.39
CA GLN A 415 8.43 -19.81 4.64
C GLN A 415 7.53 -18.93 3.78
N HIS A 416 6.94 -17.89 4.38
CA HIS A 416 6.12 -16.90 3.68
C HIS A 416 6.23 -15.54 4.37
N THR A 417 5.97 -14.48 3.62
CA THR A 417 6.03 -13.09 4.11
C THR A 417 4.90 -12.27 3.53
N GLY A 418 4.11 -11.62 4.38
CA GLY A 418 3.07 -10.67 4.00
C GLY A 418 3.33 -9.31 4.64
N LYS A 419 3.20 -8.23 3.85
CA LYS A 419 3.40 -6.87 4.33
C LYS A 419 2.18 -6.41 5.14
N TRP A 420 2.42 -5.53 6.11
CA TRP A 420 1.34 -4.84 6.83
C TRP A 420 0.51 -3.95 5.88
N TRP A 421 -0.72 -3.63 6.28
CA TRP A 421 -1.63 -2.76 5.53
C TRP A 421 -2.30 -1.74 6.46
N ALA A 422 -2.54 -0.51 5.98
CA ALA A 422 -3.21 0.53 6.76
C ALA A 422 -3.88 1.59 5.88
N ALA A 423 -5.19 1.52 5.68
CA ALA A 423 -5.97 2.50 4.92
C ALA A 423 -6.36 3.76 5.72
N SER A 424 -6.80 4.81 5.02
CA SER A 424 -7.40 5.99 5.66
C SER A 424 -8.87 5.73 5.99
N PRO A 425 -9.28 5.77 7.27
CA PRO A 425 -10.67 5.52 7.69
C PRO A 425 -11.64 6.65 7.29
N LYS A 426 -11.14 7.72 6.66
CA LYS A 426 -11.91 8.90 6.26
C LYS A 426 -12.42 8.83 4.81
N HIS A 427 -12.11 7.76 4.10
CA HIS A 427 -12.61 7.50 2.76
C HIS A 427 -14.14 7.25 2.78
N TRP A 428 -14.86 7.62 1.71
CA TRP A 428 -16.33 7.51 1.66
C TRP A 428 -16.82 6.05 1.78
N ASN A 429 -16.00 5.07 1.40
CA ASN A 429 -16.29 3.65 1.58
C ASN A 429 -16.47 3.29 3.07
N PHE A 430 -15.60 3.80 3.95
CA PHE A 430 -15.72 3.65 5.40
C PHE A 430 -16.95 4.39 5.95
N SER A 431 -17.28 5.56 5.38
CA SER A 431 -18.51 6.26 5.76
C SER A 431 -19.78 5.49 5.40
N ALA A 432 -19.81 4.82 4.24
CA ALA A 432 -20.94 3.97 3.84
C ALA A 432 -21.11 2.81 4.81
N ALA A 433 -20.00 2.13 5.15
CA ALA A 433 -20.00 1.07 6.13
C ALA A 433 -20.40 1.54 7.53
N ALA A 434 -19.93 2.71 7.99
CA ALA A 434 -20.29 3.24 9.29
C ALA A 434 -21.80 3.51 9.43
N LYS A 435 -22.43 4.06 8.38
CA LYS A 435 -23.90 4.27 8.35
C LYS A 435 -24.65 2.95 8.30
N ALA A 436 -24.16 1.97 7.54
CA ALA A 436 -24.74 0.63 7.52
C ALA A 436 -24.68 -0.05 8.89
N THR A 437 -23.54 0.04 9.56
CA THR A 437 -23.35 -0.47 10.91
C THR A 437 -24.26 0.22 11.92
N GLU A 438 -24.35 1.55 11.89
CA GLU A 438 -25.24 2.31 12.78
C GLU A 438 -26.73 1.97 12.51
N ARG A 439 -27.10 1.69 11.25
CA ARG A 439 -28.46 1.31 10.88
C ARG A 439 -28.86 -0.06 11.43
N VAL A 440 -27.95 -1.03 11.40
CA VAL A 440 -28.22 -2.41 11.85
C VAL A 440 -28.07 -2.55 13.36
N TRP A 441 -27.00 -2.00 13.92
CA TRP A 441 -26.63 -2.21 15.33
C TRP A 441 -27.08 -1.08 16.26
N GLY A 442 -27.56 0.04 15.73
CA GLY A 442 -28.03 1.19 16.52
C GLY A 442 -26.91 1.98 17.20
N VAL A 443 -25.64 1.65 16.92
CA VAL A 443 -24.46 2.27 17.51
C VAL A 443 -23.41 2.57 16.45
N LYS A 444 -22.63 3.62 16.64
CA LYS A 444 -21.50 3.92 15.75
C LYS A 444 -20.39 2.90 15.95
N PRO A 445 -19.78 2.35 14.88
CA PRO A 445 -18.67 1.43 15.03
C PRO A 445 -17.43 2.13 15.57
N ASP A 446 -16.58 1.35 16.22
CA ASP A 446 -15.19 1.75 16.44
C ASP A 446 -14.35 1.52 15.19
N PHE A 447 -13.38 2.39 14.96
CA PHE A 447 -12.39 2.22 13.91
C PHE A 447 -11.18 1.51 14.51
N THR A 448 -10.95 0.28 14.08
CA THR A 448 -9.95 -0.61 14.66
C THR A 448 -8.84 -0.91 13.67
N ARG A 449 -7.69 -1.27 14.21
CA ARG A 449 -6.70 -2.09 13.50
C ARG A 449 -6.83 -3.52 14.02
N GLU A 450 -6.15 -4.45 13.37
CA GLU A 450 -6.10 -5.83 13.83
C GLU A 450 -4.68 -6.38 13.89
N GLY A 451 -4.51 -7.37 14.76
CA GLY A 451 -3.24 -8.09 14.94
C GLY A 451 -3.03 -9.23 13.94
N GLY A 452 -4.11 -9.66 13.27
CA GLY A 452 -4.08 -10.63 12.17
C GLY A 452 -3.48 -10.04 10.89
N SER A 453 -3.44 -10.87 9.85
CA SER A 453 -2.90 -10.51 8.55
C SER A 453 -3.78 -11.13 7.48
N ILE A 454 -4.16 -10.32 6.49
CA ILE A 454 -4.82 -10.75 5.25
C ILE A 454 -3.98 -10.17 4.11
N PRO A 455 -3.01 -10.92 3.57
CA PRO A 455 -1.96 -10.39 2.69
C PRO A 455 -2.50 -9.63 1.48
N VAL A 456 -3.62 -10.11 0.94
CA VAL A 456 -4.23 -9.60 -0.30
C VAL A 456 -4.76 -8.16 -0.20
N THR A 457 -4.97 -7.66 1.02
CA THR A 457 -5.51 -6.30 1.24
C THR A 457 -4.62 -5.23 0.62
N LEU A 458 -3.30 -5.35 0.77
CA LEU A 458 -2.33 -4.48 0.12
C LEU A 458 -2.31 -4.70 -1.40
N THR A 459 -2.33 -5.96 -1.86
CA THR A 459 -2.32 -6.29 -3.29
C THR A 459 -3.51 -5.69 -4.02
N PHE A 460 -4.72 -5.79 -3.47
CA PHE A 460 -5.89 -5.14 -4.05
C PHE A 460 -5.74 -3.61 -4.08
N GLU A 461 -5.31 -2.99 -2.97
CA GLU A 461 -5.14 -1.54 -2.90
C GLU A 461 -4.14 -1.04 -3.95
N GLU A 462 -2.97 -1.68 -4.06
CA GLU A 462 -1.91 -1.30 -4.99
C GLU A 462 -2.27 -1.59 -6.45
N ALA A 463 -2.83 -2.77 -6.74
CA ALA A 463 -3.11 -3.18 -8.12
C ALA A 463 -4.33 -2.43 -8.71
N THR A 464 -5.38 -2.23 -7.91
CA THR A 464 -6.61 -1.58 -8.37
C THR A 464 -6.59 -0.05 -8.18
N GLY A 465 -5.73 0.45 -7.28
CA GLY A 465 -5.74 1.86 -6.86
C GLY A 465 -7.01 2.27 -6.12
N LYS A 466 -7.78 1.31 -5.61
CA LYS A 466 -9.06 1.53 -4.93
C LYS A 466 -8.91 1.37 -3.42
N ASN A 467 -9.77 2.05 -2.68
CA ASN A 467 -9.80 1.91 -1.24
C ASN A 467 -10.31 0.53 -0.84
N VAL A 468 -9.60 -0.09 0.10
CA VAL A 468 -9.98 -1.35 0.75
C VAL A 468 -10.57 -1.05 2.12
N LEU A 469 -11.64 -1.75 2.48
CA LEU A 469 -12.32 -1.72 3.78
C LEU A 469 -12.42 -3.15 4.31
N LEU A 470 -12.22 -3.32 5.61
CA LEU A 470 -12.58 -4.54 6.32
C LEU A 470 -13.84 -4.33 7.16
N LEU A 471 -14.85 -5.17 6.92
CA LEU A 471 -16.16 -5.12 7.55
C LEU A 471 -16.40 -6.41 8.34
N PRO A 472 -16.02 -6.47 9.62
CA PRO A 472 -16.06 -7.71 10.40
C PRO A 472 -17.47 -8.21 10.68
N MET A 473 -17.67 -9.51 10.48
CA MET A 473 -18.88 -10.24 10.88
C MET A 473 -18.69 -10.94 12.23
N GLY A 474 -17.52 -11.53 12.46
CA GLY A 474 -17.23 -12.34 13.65
C GLY A 474 -17.07 -11.53 14.93
N SER A 475 -17.12 -12.22 16.07
CA SER A 475 -16.90 -11.67 17.41
C SER A 475 -15.49 -11.98 17.94
N SER A 476 -15.05 -11.25 18.98
CA SER A 476 -13.73 -11.49 19.59
C SER A 476 -13.54 -12.87 20.24
N THR A 477 -14.63 -13.62 20.43
CA THR A 477 -14.63 -14.94 21.10
C THR A 477 -14.86 -16.08 20.11
N ASP A 478 -14.79 -15.82 18.81
CA ASP A 478 -15.13 -16.81 17.79
C ASP A 478 -14.10 -17.93 17.64
N GLY A 479 -12.86 -17.74 18.12
CA GLY A 479 -11.89 -18.82 18.22
C GLY A 479 -11.37 -19.31 16.87
N ALA A 480 -11.24 -18.43 15.89
CA ALA A 480 -10.57 -18.71 14.63
C ALA A 480 -9.18 -19.35 14.87
N HIS A 481 -8.81 -20.32 14.01
CA HIS A 481 -7.62 -21.18 14.15
C HIS A 481 -7.55 -22.02 15.44
N SER A 482 -8.57 -22.00 16.30
CA SER A 482 -8.60 -22.74 17.58
C SER A 482 -9.60 -23.90 17.55
N ILE A 483 -9.70 -24.58 18.68
CA ILE A 483 -10.79 -25.53 18.98
C ILE A 483 -12.10 -24.79 19.22
N ASN A 484 -13.22 -25.45 18.89
CA ASN A 484 -14.56 -24.91 19.11
C ASN A 484 -14.78 -23.55 18.45
N GLU A 485 -14.20 -23.35 17.26
CA GLU A 485 -14.51 -22.19 16.42
C GLU A 485 -16.02 -22.08 16.26
N LYS A 486 -16.53 -20.86 16.38
CA LYS A 486 -17.96 -20.57 16.26
C LYS A 486 -18.21 -19.26 15.53
N LEU A 487 -19.39 -19.16 14.94
CA LEU A 487 -19.99 -17.88 14.57
C LEU A 487 -21.35 -17.76 15.27
N ASP A 488 -21.57 -16.68 16.02
CA ASP A 488 -22.86 -16.47 16.67
C ASP A 488 -23.95 -16.24 15.62
N LYS A 489 -25.11 -16.90 15.78
CA LYS A 489 -26.26 -16.74 14.87
C LYS A 489 -26.66 -15.27 14.76
N ARG A 490 -26.58 -14.52 15.86
CA ARG A 490 -26.80 -13.06 15.87
C ARG A 490 -25.86 -12.37 14.87
N ASN A 491 -24.56 -12.63 14.98
CA ASN A 491 -23.54 -12.07 14.08
C ASN A 491 -23.74 -12.49 12.63
N TYR A 492 -24.10 -13.74 12.35
CA TYR A 492 -24.33 -14.20 10.97
C TYR A 492 -25.55 -13.55 10.30
N ILE A 493 -26.67 -13.48 11.02
CA ILE A 493 -27.93 -12.93 10.49
C ILE A 493 -27.87 -11.40 10.41
N GLU A 494 -27.47 -10.72 11.49
CA GLU A 494 -27.30 -9.27 11.49
C GLU A 494 -26.12 -8.83 10.60
N GLY A 495 -25.08 -9.66 10.49
CA GLY A 495 -23.99 -9.48 9.54
C GLY A 495 -24.50 -9.51 8.10
N THR A 496 -25.37 -10.46 7.74
CA THR A 496 -26.02 -10.48 6.42
C THR A 496 -26.85 -9.20 6.17
N LYS A 497 -27.55 -8.69 7.20
CA LYS A 497 -28.24 -7.39 7.11
C LYS A 497 -27.25 -6.25 6.88
N LEU A 498 -26.14 -6.24 7.61
CA LEU A 498 -25.07 -5.25 7.50
C LEU A 498 -24.44 -5.24 6.11
N LEU A 499 -24.07 -6.41 5.57
CA LEU A 499 -23.51 -6.51 4.23
C LEU A 499 -24.48 -5.96 3.18
N GLY A 500 -25.77 -6.34 3.25
CA GLY A 500 -26.78 -5.79 2.34
C GLY A 500 -27.00 -4.28 2.50
N ALA A 501 -27.12 -3.79 3.75
CA ALA A 501 -27.27 -2.37 4.04
C ALA A 501 -26.06 -1.56 3.54
N TYR A 502 -24.86 -2.09 3.71
CA TYR A 502 -23.63 -1.49 3.18
C TYR A 502 -23.72 -1.25 1.68
N LEU A 503 -24.27 -2.19 0.89
CA LEU A 503 -24.43 -2.00 -0.56
C LEU A 503 -25.37 -0.83 -0.91
N HIS A 504 -26.46 -0.64 -0.15
CA HIS A 504 -27.38 0.49 -0.33
C HIS A 504 -26.69 1.82 -0.02
N TYR A 505 -26.02 1.92 1.13
CA TYR A 505 -25.25 3.11 1.47
C TYR A 505 -24.09 3.33 0.49
N PHE A 506 -23.42 2.28 0.02
CA PHE A 506 -22.33 2.36 -0.96
C PHE A 506 -22.80 2.96 -2.29
N ALA A 507 -23.99 2.59 -2.76
CA ALA A 507 -24.57 3.14 -3.99
C ALA A 507 -24.87 4.65 -3.88
N GLN A 508 -25.30 5.10 -2.70
CA GLN A 508 -25.77 6.47 -2.47
C GLN A 508 -24.71 7.41 -1.92
N GLU A 509 -23.74 6.88 -1.17
CA GLU A 509 -22.77 7.70 -0.44
C GLU A 509 -22.08 8.62 -1.44
N PRO A 510 -22.13 9.95 -1.25
CA PRO A 510 -21.47 10.84 -2.16
C PRO A 510 -20.01 10.40 -2.25
N GLN A 511 -19.55 10.12 -3.48
CA GLN A 511 -18.13 10.19 -3.75
C GLN A 511 -17.78 11.65 -3.52
N THR A 512 -17.48 11.99 -2.27
CA THR A 512 -16.58 13.08 -2.02
C THR A 512 -15.39 12.68 -2.87
N ARG A 513 -15.19 13.40 -3.99
CA ARG A 513 -13.87 13.39 -4.62
C ARG A 513 -12.95 13.58 -3.45
N PRO A 514 -12.15 12.57 -3.10
CA PRO A 514 -11.54 12.66 -1.82
C PRO A 514 -10.71 13.94 -1.86
N ARG A 515 -11.03 14.83 -0.92
CA ARG A 515 -10.01 15.69 -0.33
C ARG A 515 -8.82 14.83 0.14
N TRP A 516 -9.06 13.53 0.28
CA TRP A 516 -8.24 12.44 0.76
C TRP A 516 -7.37 11.68 -0.26
N LEU A 517 -7.02 12.26 -1.42
CA LEU A 517 -5.64 12.02 -1.90
C LEU A 517 -4.64 12.90 -1.11
N ALA A 518 -5.14 13.87 -0.32
CA ALA A 518 -4.35 14.67 0.61
C ALA A 518 -4.29 14.11 2.05
N ASP A 519 -4.77 12.89 2.31
CA ASP A 519 -4.73 12.29 3.67
C ASP A 519 -4.06 10.91 3.71
N ARG A 520 -3.31 10.59 2.66
CA ARG A 520 -2.05 9.84 2.77
C ARG A 520 -0.84 10.72 2.43
N VAL A 521 -0.92 11.99 2.81
CA VAL A 521 0.26 12.80 3.10
C VAL A 521 -0.01 13.49 4.42
N LEU A 522 0.79 13.20 5.44
CA LEU A 522 1.07 14.21 6.45
C LEU A 522 1.74 15.38 5.73
N SER A 523 0.89 16.29 5.23
CA SER A 523 1.04 17.73 4.99
C SER A 523 0.27 18.16 3.73
N PRO A 524 -0.58 19.21 3.82
CA PRO A 524 -1.76 19.42 2.98
C PRO A 524 -1.41 20.17 1.68
N TYR A 525 -2.17 19.96 0.59
CA TYR A 525 -2.75 21.03 -0.23
C TYR A 525 -3.57 20.46 -1.41
N ASN A 526 -4.84 20.89 -1.45
CA ASN A 526 -5.72 21.07 -2.60
C ASN A 526 -6.57 19.91 -3.20
N THR A 527 -7.89 20.16 -3.10
CA THR A 527 -8.94 19.75 -4.04
C THR A 527 -9.38 20.91 -4.94
N TYR A 528 -10.04 20.53 -6.05
CA TYR A 528 -10.79 21.29 -7.08
C TYR A 528 -9.95 21.58 -8.33
N GLN A 529 -10.35 21.22 -9.56
CA GLN A 529 -11.67 21.22 -10.19
C GLN A 529 -11.76 20.16 -11.32
N SER A 530 -12.96 19.68 -11.65
CA SER A 530 -13.33 19.49 -13.06
C SER A 530 -14.84 19.45 -13.24
N ARG A 531 -15.39 20.41 -13.97
CA ARG A 531 -16.47 20.22 -14.95
C ARG A 531 -16.36 21.38 -15.93
N PHE A 532 -16.04 21.10 -17.20
CA PHE A 532 -16.63 21.76 -18.37
C PHE A 532 -16.32 20.92 -19.61
N ASN A 533 -17.39 20.46 -20.28
CA ASN A 533 -17.39 19.87 -21.61
C ASN A 533 -17.57 21.01 -22.61
N VAL A 534 -16.73 21.13 -23.63
CA VAL A 534 -17.00 22.05 -24.77
C VAL A 534 -16.61 21.39 -26.11
N ARG A 535 -17.59 21.38 -27.02
CA ARG A 535 -17.51 21.02 -28.45
C ARG A 535 -16.66 22.03 -29.23
N VAL A 536 -15.90 21.54 -30.20
CA VAL A 536 -15.06 22.32 -31.12
C VAL A 536 -15.90 22.92 -32.26
N VAL A 537 -15.71 24.20 -32.56
CA VAL A 537 -16.09 24.85 -33.84
C VAL A 537 -14.89 25.68 -34.34
N PRO A 538 -14.47 25.61 -35.62
CA PRO A 538 -13.25 26.25 -36.10
C PRO A 538 -13.49 27.64 -36.72
N GLY A 539 -12.64 28.64 -36.40
CA GLY A 539 -12.51 29.87 -37.21
C GLY A 539 -11.86 31.10 -36.54
N ARG A 540 -10.58 31.37 -36.88
CA ARG A 540 -9.81 32.66 -36.79
C ARG A 540 -9.44 33.23 -35.38
N PRO A 541 -8.48 34.19 -35.31
CA PRO A 541 -7.03 34.06 -35.39
C PRO A 541 -6.34 34.19 -34.01
N ARG A 542 -5.14 33.62 -33.87
CA ARG A 542 -4.36 33.52 -32.62
C ARG A 542 -4.01 34.90 -32.03
N LYS A 543 -4.69 35.30 -30.95
CA LYS A 543 -4.11 36.19 -29.93
C LYS A 543 -3.25 35.36 -28.99
N ILE A 544 -2.08 35.87 -28.65
CA ILE A 544 -1.11 35.28 -27.71
C ILE A 544 -1.82 35.06 -26.37
N PHE A 545 -2.18 33.81 -26.08
CA PHE A 545 -2.65 33.38 -24.77
C PHE A 545 -1.42 33.11 -23.90
N LYS A 546 -1.29 33.84 -22.79
CA LYS A 546 -0.37 33.43 -21.70
C LYS A 546 -0.72 32.00 -21.30
N PRO A 547 0.24 31.05 -21.25
CA PRO A 547 -0.05 29.71 -20.78
C PRO A 547 -0.26 29.78 -19.26
N TYR A 548 -1.52 29.87 -18.85
CA TYR A 548 -1.90 29.60 -17.47
C TYR A 548 -1.95 28.08 -17.32
N PHE A 549 -0.89 27.51 -16.76
CA PHE A 549 -0.78 26.08 -16.45
C PHE A 549 -1.60 25.78 -15.18
N PRO A 550 -2.73 25.06 -15.23
CA PRO A 550 -3.32 24.48 -14.04
C PRO A 550 -2.57 23.17 -13.76
N GLY A 551 -1.34 23.28 -13.26
CA GLY A 551 -0.47 22.17 -12.90
C GLY A 551 0.23 22.50 -11.59
N HIS A 552 0.25 21.54 -10.66
CA HIS A 552 0.69 21.65 -9.27
C HIS A 552 1.87 22.63 -9.05
N ALA A 553 1.70 23.55 -8.08
CA ALA A 553 2.77 24.47 -7.66
C ALA A 553 4.08 23.70 -7.38
N PRO A 554 5.25 24.30 -7.65
CA PRO A 554 6.52 23.64 -7.37
C PRO A 554 6.62 23.27 -5.88
N LEU A 555 7.24 22.14 -5.56
CA LEU A 555 7.52 21.76 -4.18
C LEU A 555 8.71 22.59 -3.69
N VAL A 556 8.50 23.42 -2.67
CA VAL A 556 9.51 24.35 -2.16
C VAL A 556 9.99 23.89 -0.78
N PHE A 557 11.31 23.69 -0.66
CA PHE A 557 11.99 23.49 0.61
C PHE A 557 12.68 24.80 0.99
N PRO A 558 12.18 25.51 2.02
CA PRO A 558 12.78 26.77 2.45
C PRO A 558 14.21 26.55 2.94
N ALA A 559 15.06 27.58 2.80
CA ALA A 559 16.37 27.59 3.42
C ALA A 559 16.24 27.43 4.93
N ARG A 560 17.16 26.69 5.55
CA ARG A 560 17.19 26.51 7.02
C ARG A 560 17.76 27.73 7.74
N GLY A 561 18.58 28.52 7.05
CA GLY A 561 19.11 29.81 7.49
C GLY A 561 18.57 30.95 6.63
N LYS A 562 19.33 32.06 6.55
CA LYS A 562 18.95 33.19 5.69
C LYS A 562 19.01 32.75 4.22
N HIS A 563 17.88 32.82 3.54
CA HIS A 563 17.78 32.50 2.12
C HIS A 563 18.67 33.43 1.29
N SER A 564 19.73 32.88 0.68
CA SER A 564 20.74 33.62 -0.08
C SER A 564 21.07 32.98 -1.44
N ALA A 565 20.54 31.80 -1.72
CA ALA A 565 20.67 31.06 -2.97
C ALA A 565 19.49 30.12 -3.20
N THR A 566 19.26 29.76 -4.46
CA THR A 566 18.17 28.86 -4.85
C THR A 566 18.65 27.79 -5.82
N VAL A 567 18.28 26.54 -5.56
CA VAL A 567 18.51 25.41 -6.46
C VAL A 567 17.17 24.96 -7.02
N PHE A 568 17.02 24.98 -8.34
CA PHE A 568 15.89 24.34 -9.01
C PHE A 568 16.28 22.91 -9.37
N PHE A 569 15.53 21.89 -8.94
CA PHE A 569 15.84 20.49 -9.26
C PHE A 569 14.65 19.79 -9.94
N LEU A 570 14.82 19.38 -11.19
CA LEU A 570 13.75 18.82 -12.03
C LEU A 570 13.82 17.29 -12.07
N HIS A 571 12.67 16.63 -11.92
CA HIS A 571 12.56 15.17 -11.92
C HIS A 571 12.54 14.57 -13.34
N GLY A 572 12.66 13.24 -13.43
CA GLY A 572 12.62 12.49 -14.69
C GLY A 572 11.22 12.20 -15.22
N LEU A 573 11.14 11.51 -16.37
CA LEU A 573 9.89 11.08 -16.99
C LEU A 573 9.09 10.15 -16.06
N GLY A 574 7.80 10.41 -15.89
CA GLY A 574 6.91 9.57 -15.07
C GLY A 574 7.07 9.75 -13.56
N ASP A 575 8.05 10.54 -13.12
CA ASP A 575 8.30 10.89 -11.72
C ASP A 575 7.59 12.21 -11.33
N THR A 576 7.76 12.68 -10.10
CA THR A 576 7.21 13.96 -9.61
C THR A 576 8.24 14.71 -8.77
N ALA A 577 7.96 15.98 -8.44
CA ALA A 577 8.78 16.74 -7.49
C ALA A 577 8.94 16.03 -6.13
N ALA A 578 7.93 15.25 -5.70
CA ALA A 578 7.99 14.51 -4.44
C ALA A 578 9.00 13.34 -4.48
N GLY A 579 9.23 12.72 -5.64
CA GLY A 579 10.21 11.63 -5.81
C GLY A 579 11.65 12.05 -5.49
N TRP A 580 11.94 13.35 -5.62
CA TRP A 580 13.26 13.94 -5.33
C TRP A 580 13.32 14.65 -3.98
N SER A 581 12.25 14.63 -3.19
CA SER A 581 12.21 15.25 -1.86
C SER A 581 13.27 14.67 -0.91
N HIS A 582 13.52 13.36 -0.97
CA HIS A 582 14.53 12.71 -0.13
C HIS A 582 15.96 13.20 -0.44
N ALA A 583 16.29 13.42 -1.71
CA ALA A 583 17.57 13.99 -2.11
C ALA A 583 17.76 15.41 -1.55
N VAL A 584 16.71 16.22 -1.58
CA VAL A 584 16.73 17.56 -0.99
C VAL A 584 16.86 17.52 0.53
N GLN A 585 16.09 16.66 1.20
CA GLN A 585 16.18 16.49 2.65
C GLN A 585 17.59 16.06 3.07
N PHE A 586 18.20 15.14 2.31
CA PHE A 586 19.60 14.76 2.47
C PHE A 586 20.55 15.96 2.32
N TRP A 587 20.44 16.74 1.24
CA TRP A 587 21.26 17.95 1.07
C TRP A 587 21.04 18.99 2.17
N GLN A 588 19.81 19.14 2.66
CA GLN A 588 19.51 20.08 3.74
C GLN A 588 20.07 19.63 5.10
N GLN A 589 20.40 18.35 5.29
CA GLN A 589 21.12 17.87 6.49
C GLN A 589 22.57 18.37 6.53
N ASP A 590 23.16 18.71 5.37
CA ASP A 590 24.47 19.31 5.31
C ASP A 590 24.43 20.75 5.85
N ARG A 591 25.12 20.97 6.97
CA ARG A 591 25.19 22.28 7.64
C ARG A 591 25.78 23.38 6.73
N ARG A 592 26.50 23.01 5.67
CA ARG A 592 27.09 23.93 4.69
C ARG A 592 26.06 24.49 3.70
N LEU A 593 24.89 23.86 3.55
CA LEU A 593 23.85 24.22 2.55
C LEU A 593 22.64 24.92 3.19
N THR A 594 22.78 25.44 4.41
CA THR A 594 21.66 26.01 5.19
C THR A 594 21.03 27.26 4.57
N GLU A 595 21.76 28.04 3.77
CA GLU A 595 21.25 29.26 3.11
C GLU A 595 20.50 28.99 1.77
N ILE A 596 20.41 27.73 1.36
CA ILE A 596 19.88 27.34 0.05
C ILE A 596 18.41 26.95 0.16
N LYS A 597 17.56 27.60 -0.65
CA LYS A 597 16.19 27.14 -0.92
C LYS A 597 16.21 26.15 -2.08
N PHE A 598 15.51 25.03 -1.96
CA PHE A 598 15.33 24.10 -3.07
C PHE A 598 13.91 24.22 -3.62
N VAL A 599 13.79 24.31 -4.95
CA VAL A 599 12.50 24.40 -5.64
C VAL A 599 12.44 23.27 -6.65
N LEU A 600 11.46 22.38 -6.50
CA LEU A 600 11.29 21.20 -7.33
C LEU A 600 10.03 21.40 -8.18
N PRO A 601 10.16 21.82 -9.45
CA PRO A 601 9.01 22.05 -10.31
C PRO A 601 8.31 20.73 -10.67
N ASN A 602 6.98 20.76 -10.73
CA ASN A 602 6.21 19.62 -11.21
C ASN A 602 6.09 19.66 -12.72
N ALA A 603 6.29 18.51 -13.37
CA ALA A 603 5.99 18.37 -14.79
C ALA A 603 4.47 18.28 -15.03
N PRO A 604 3.95 18.84 -16.13
CA PRO A 604 2.57 18.64 -16.55
C PRO A 604 2.32 17.20 -16.98
N ILE A 605 1.08 16.74 -16.84
CA ILE A 605 0.66 15.43 -17.32
C ILE A 605 0.43 15.50 -18.83
N ARG A 606 1.19 14.74 -19.61
CA ARG A 606 1.14 14.72 -21.08
C ARG A 606 1.15 13.27 -21.61
N PRO A 607 0.57 13.02 -22.80
CA PRO A 607 0.58 11.68 -23.40
C PRO A 607 1.99 11.32 -23.92
N ILE A 608 2.46 10.11 -23.59
CA ILE A 608 3.76 9.59 -23.98
C ILE A 608 3.59 8.41 -24.94
N THR A 609 3.99 8.57 -26.19
CA THR A 609 3.71 7.58 -27.26
C THR A 609 4.82 6.57 -27.50
N ILE A 610 6.07 6.85 -27.11
CA ILE A 610 7.23 5.97 -27.38
C ILE A 610 7.32 4.77 -26.42
N VAL A 611 7.16 4.99 -25.11
CA VAL A 611 7.38 3.94 -24.09
C VAL A 611 6.08 3.39 -23.51
N SER A 612 4.98 4.12 -23.70
CA SER A 612 3.77 3.94 -22.91
C SER A 612 2.48 3.91 -23.73
N CYS A 613 2.58 3.76 -25.06
CA CYS A 613 1.42 3.65 -25.98
C CYS A 613 0.33 4.72 -25.78
N GLY A 614 0.71 5.95 -25.42
CA GLY A 614 -0.24 7.06 -25.19
C GLY A 614 -0.70 7.25 -23.74
N LEU A 615 -0.11 6.56 -22.75
CA LEU A 615 -0.38 6.84 -21.33
C LEU A 615 -0.05 8.29 -20.97
N MET A 616 -0.90 8.87 -20.13
CA MET A 616 -0.75 10.21 -19.58
C MET A 616 0.19 10.16 -18.37
N LEU A 617 1.40 10.72 -18.49
CA LEU A 617 2.42 10.72 -17.44
C LEU A 617 2.95 12.15 -17.20
N PRO A 618 3.43 12.46 -15.99
CA PRO A 618 4.22 13.67 -15.78
C PRO A 618 5.45 13.66 -16.70
N ALA A 619 5.57 14.66 -17.57
CA ALA A 619 6.66 14.73 -18.53
C ALA A 619 7.05 16.17 -18.83
N LEU A 620 8.35 16.43 -18.82
CA LEU A 620 8.92 17.72 -19.19
C LEU A 620 9.09 17.86 -20.70
N LEU A 621 9.10 16.75 -21.44
CA LEU A 621 9.18 16.72 -22.89
C LEU A 621 8.07 15.85 -23.49
N LEU A 622 7.46 16.32 -24.57
CA LEU A 622 6.61 15.49 -25.43
C LEU A 622 7.51 14.55 -26.25
N THR A 623 7.30 13.25 -26.11
CA THR A 623 7.95 12.24 -26.95
C THR A 623 6.90 11.62 -27.87
N THR A 624 6.91 12.03 -29.15
CA THR A 624 6.03 11.49 -30.18
C THR A 624 6.81 10.78 -31.27
N SER A 625 6.43 9.54 -31.59
CA SER A 625 6.79 8.91 -32.85
C SER A 625 5.77 9.30 -33.92
N ARG A 626 6.23 9.54 -35.15
CA ARG A 626 5.34 9.35 -36.30
C ARG A 626 5.10 7.85 -36.38
N MET A 627 3.87 7.39 -36.13
CA MET A 627 3.47 6.01 -36.41
C MET A 627 3.54 5.75 -37.91
N GLY A 628 4.72 5.36 -38.37
CA GLY A 628 4.99 4.71 -39.64
C GLY A 628 6.21 3.85 -39.40
N GLU A 629 6.06 2.54 -39.49
CA GLU A 629 7.16 1.55 -39.45
C GLU A 629 7.65 1.07 -38.07
N CYS A 630 6.75 0.59 -37.22
CA CYS A 630 7.11 -0.45 -36.24
C CYS A 630 6.12 -1.61 -36.32
N LYS A 631 6.39 -2.56 -37.22
CA LYS A 631 5.80 -3.90 -37.18
C LYS A 631 6.80 -4.82 -36.49
N GLY A 632 6.60 -5.12 -35.21
CA GLY A 632 7.48 -6.00 -34.44
C GLY A 632 7.09 -6.14 -32.96
N THR A 633 7.62 -7.16 -32.30
CA THR A 633 7.38 -7.45 -30.87
C THR A 633 8.01 -6.40 -29.94
N LEU A 634 7.58 -6.34 -28.67
CA LEU A 634 8.08 -5.43 -27.62
C LEU A 634 9.62 -5.47 -27.46
N LEU A 635 10.24 -6.61 -27.80
CA LEU A 635 11.70 -6.79 -27.80
C LEU A 635 12.38 -6.12 -29.00
N GLN A 636 11.72 -6.09 -30.16
CA GLN A 636 12.21 -5.40 -31.37
C GLN A 636 12.09 -3.88 -31.22
N ALA A 637 11.04 -3.37 -30.56
CA ALA A 637 10.94 -1.95 -30.19
C ALA A 637 12.07 -1.50 -29.23
N ARG A 638 12.52 -2.40 -28.35
CA ARG A 638 13.70 -2.17 -27.48
C ARG A 638 15.03 -2.18 -28.22
N ALA A 639 15.14 -2.96 -29.30
CA ALA A 639 16.33 -2.99 -30.15
C ALA A 639 16.41 -1.75 -31.06
N SER A 640 15.30 -1.28 -31.63
CA SER A 640 15.27 -0.04 -32.42
C SER A 640 15.52 1.21 -31.57
N LEU A 641 15.14 1.21 -30.29
CA LEU A 641 15.55 2.26 -29.32
C LEU A 641 17.09 2.34 -29.11
N ARG A 642 17.85 1.26 -29.35
CA ARG A 642 19.31 1.26 -29.26
C ARG A 642 20.00 1.84 -30.50
N GLU A 643 19.36 1.75 -31.67
CA GLU A 643 19.96 2.18 -32.95
C GLU A 643 19.45 3.55 -33.44
N THR A 644 18.27 4.02 -33.02
CA THR A 644 17.74 5.32 -33.46
C THR A 644 17.81 6.37 -32.36
N THR A 645 18.99 6.98 -32.21
CA THR A 645 19.24 8.17 -31.37
C THR A 645 18.66 9.47 -31.96
N GLU A 646 17.74 9.41 -32.93
CA GLU A 646 17.16 10.55 -33.65
C GLU A 646 15.85 11.10 -33.05
N TYR A 647 15.30 10.50 -31.99
CA TYR A 647 13.89 10.74 -31.61
C TYR A 647 13.65 11.48 -30.29
N PHE A 648 14.63 12.23 -29.77
CA PHE A 648 14.38 13.20 -28.71
C PHE A 648 14.28 14.62 -29.28
N VAL A 649 13.23 15.33 -28.86
CA VAL A 649 12.93 16.75 -29.05
C VAL A 649 12.10 17.10 -30.30
N PRO A 650 10.75 17.07 -30.21
CA PRO A 650 9.95 18.10 -30.84
C PRO A 650 10.24 19.43 -30.11
N ASP A 651 10.80 20.42 -30.82
CA ASP A 651 11.18 21.75 -30.33
C ASP A 651 10.18 22.42 -29.38
N ALA A 652 8.89 22.15 -29.57
CA ALA A 652 7.80 22.74 -28.78
C ALA A 652 7.81 22.32 -27.30
N GLY A 653 8.13 21.07 -26.98
CA GLY A 653 8.07 20.57 -25.59
C GLY A 653 9.21 21.10 -24.72
N MET A 654 10.41 21.21 -25.30
CA MET A 654 11.60 21.75 -24.63
C MET A 654 11.47 23.26 -24.40
N GLU A 655 10.90 23.98 -25.37
CA GLU A 655 10.69 25.42 -25.22
C GLU A 655 9.65 25.72 -24.13
N GLU A 656 8.53 25.01 -24.11
CA GLU A 656 7.47 25.21 -23.13
C GLU A 656 7.96 24.97 -21.68
N SER A 657 8.68 23.87 -21.45
CA SER A 657 9.26 23.58 -20.13
C SER A 657 10.43 24.50 -19.78
N GLY A 658 11.21 24.94 -20.77
CA GLY A 658 12.23 25.97 -20.59
C GLY A 658 11.65 27.33 -20.24
N GLU A 659 10.54 27.74 -20.87
CA GLU A 659 9.81 28.98 -20.55
C GLU A 659 9.25 28.96 -19.12
N TYR A 660 8.66 27.84 -18.71
CA TYR A 660 8.21 27.67 -17.33
C TYR A 660 9.36 27.76 -16.32
N LEU A 661 10.50 27.10 -16.60
CA LEU A 661 11.66 27.19 -15.73
C LEU A 661 12.22 28.62 -15.67
N ARG A 662 12.26 29.34 -16.80
CA ARG A 662 12.66 30.76 -16.85
C ARG A 662 11.69 31.66 -16.08
N SER A 663 10.37 31.39 -16.11
CA SER A 663 9.40 32.20 -15.38
C SER A 663 9.63 32.10 -13.87
N ILE A 664 9.80 30.89 -13.34
CA ILE A 664 10.02 30.69 -11.89
C ILE A 664 11.41 31.18 -11.44
N ILE A 665 12.42 31.16 -12.33
CA ILE A 665 13.70 31.83 -12.07
C ILE A 665 13.52 33.34 -11.99
N THR A 666 12.70 33.93 -12.87
CA THR A 666 12.43 35.37 -12.89
C THR A 666 11.72 35.82 -11.62
N ASP A 667 10.78 35.01 -11.12
CA ASP A 667 10.12 35.24 -9.84
C ASP A 667 11.12 35.21 -8.68
N GLU A 668 12.08 34.28 -8.71
CA GLU A 668 13.11 34.16 -7.69
C GLU A 668 14.07 35.35 -7.65
N ILE A 669 14.43 35.86 -8.83
CA ILE A 669 15.25 37.06 -8.98
C ILE A 669 14.48 38.29 -8.49
N SER A 670 13.19 38.35 -8.81
CA SER A 670 12.29 39.43 -8.36
C SER A 670 12.10 39.41 -6.84
N ALA A 671 12.22 38.25 -6.20
CA ALA A 671 12.24 38.08 -4.75
C ALA A 671 13.60 38.46 -4.11
N GLY A 672 14.58 38.92 -4.89
CA GLY A 672 15.85 39.47 -4.40
C GLY A 672 17.04 38.50 -4.40
N ILE A 673 16.90 37.31 -5.00
CA ILE A 673 18.01 36.36 -5.16
C ILE A 673 18.79 36.66 -6.44
N PRO A 674 20.10 36.98 -6.37
CA PRO A 674 20.91 37.22 -7.56
C PRO A 674 20.95 36.01 -8.50
N SER A 675 20.95 36.22 -9.81
CA SER A 675 21.00 35.11 -10.78
C SER A 675 22.27 34.26 -10.64
N ASP A 676 23.39 34.87 -10.22
CA ASP A 676 24.66 34.19 -9.93
C ASP A 676 24.65 33.38 -8.61
N ARG A 677 23.48 33.29 -7.95
CA ARG A 677 23.19 32.43 -6.80
C ARG A 677 22.10 31.39 -7.11
N ILE A 678 21.81 31.15 -8.40
CA ILE A 678 20.82 30.17 -8.85
C ILE A 678 21.52 29.01 -9.57
N VAL A 679 21.24 27.78 -9.12
CA VAL A 679 21.70 26.54 -9.77
C VAL A 679 20.51 25.79 -10.38
N LEU A 680 20.67 25.27 -11.60
CA LEU A 680 19.66 24.44 -12.28
C LEU A 680 20.12 22.99 -12.32
N GLY A 681 19.37 22.09 -11.70
CA GLY A 681 19.67 20.67 -11.59
C GLY A 681 18.54 19.79 -12.09
N GLY A 682 18.82 18.54 -12.41
CA GLY A 682 17.76 17.57 -12.65
C GLY A 682 18.26 16.19 -13.02
N PHE A 683 17.31 15.25 -13.10
CA PHE A 683 17.55 13.86 -13.47
C PHE A 683 16.81 13.49 -14.75
N SER A 684 17.42 12.70 -15.63
CA SER A 684 16.81 12.24 -16.89
C SER A 684 16.28 13.42 -17.72
N GLN A 685 15.01 13.43 -18.13
CA GLN A 685 14.42 14.59 -18.85
C GLN A 685 14.60 15.91 -18.10
N GLY A 686 14.52 15.91 -16.76
CA GLY A 686 14.77 17.08 -15.95
C GLY A 686 16.20 17.59 -16.04
N GLY A 687 17.18 16.68 -16.12
CA GLY A 687 18.58 17.03 -16.34
C GLY A 687 18.77 17.72 -17.68
N CYS A 688 18.14 17.21 -18.73
CA CYS A 688 18.19 17.75 -20.09
C CYS A 688 17.60 19.17 -20.17
N ILE A 689 16.42 19.40 -19.56
CA ILE A 689 15.80 20.73 -19.50
C ILE A 689 16.64 21.70 -18.68
N SER A 690 17.13 21.28 -17.51
CA SER A 690 17.92 22.12 -16.61
C SER A 690 19.21 22.59 -17.26
N ILE A 691 19.97 21.66 -17.86
CA ILE A 691 21.21 22.02 -18.52
C ILE A 691 20.94 22.85 -19.79
N GLY A 692 20.00 22.44 -20.65
CA GLY A 692 19.66 23.20 -21.85
C GLY A 692 19.22 24.64 -21.54
N THR A 693 18.40 24.82 -20.52
CA THR A 693 17.95 26.15 -20.07
C THR A 693 19.11 26.97 -19.53
N ALA A 694 20.03 26.37 -18.76
CA ALA A 694 21.18 27.07 -18.22
C ALA A 694 22.13 27.59 -19.33
N LEU A 695 22.38 26.75 -20.34
CA LEU A 695 23.28 27.10 -21.46
C LEU A 695 22.68 28.15 -22.38
N MET A 696 21.35 28.19 -22.53
CA MET A 696 20.63 29.19 -23.34
C MET A 696 20.25 30.46 -22.56
N SER A 697 20.51 30.51 -21.26
CA SER A 697 20.13 31.65 -20.41
C SER A 697 20.89 32.93 -20.80
N SER A 698 20.16 34.04 -20.90
CA SER A 698 20.74 35.39 -21.03
C SER A 698 21.26 35.95 -19.70
N MET A 699 21.09 35.20 -18.61
CA MET A 699 21.53 35.57 -17.26
C MET A 699 22.68 34.67 -16.81
N LYS A 700 23.64 35.26 -16.11
CA LYS A 700 24.73 34.52 -15.46
C LYS A 700 24.15 33.69 -14.32
N LEU A 701 24.32 32.36 -14.39
CA LEU A 701 23.87 31.41 -13.39
C LEU A 701 25.05 30.89 -12.55
N ALA A 702 24.76 30.36 -11.37
CA ALA A 702 25.78 29.86 -10.46
C ALA A 702 26.35 28.51 -10.91
N GLY A 703 25.52 27.61 -11.42
CA GLY A 703 25.92 26.26 -11.81
C GLY A 703 24.79 25.46 -12.47
N ALA A 704 25.14 24.32 -13.07
CA ALA A 704 24.17 23.33 -13.55
C ALA A 704 24.52 21.90 -13.15
N ILE A 705 23.50 21.08 -12.91
CA ILE A 705 23.61 19.65 -12.55
C ILE A 705 22.75 18.83 -13.52
N SER A 706 23.30 17.76 -14.07
CA SER A 706 22.56 16.84 -14.94
C SER A 706 22.91 15.40 -14.55
N LEU A 707 21.93 14.67 -14.02
CA LEU A 707 22.09 13.26 -13.62
C LEU A 707 21.38 12.35 -14.63
N SER A 708 22.06 11.27 -15.03
CA SER A 708 21.52 10.21 -15.91
C SER A 708 20.69 10.76 -17.08
N SER A 709 21.31 11.66 -17.86
CA SER A 709 20.65 12.52 -18.84
C SER A 709 21.58 12.77 -20.03
N MET A 710 21.03 13.26 -21.15
CA MET A 710 21.73 13.49 -22.41
C MET A 710 21.39 14.84 -23.05
N LEU A 711 22.41 15.51 -23.57
CA LEU A 711 22.33 16.67 -24.49
C LEU A 711 23.47 16.52 -25.52
N LYS A 712 23.14 16.16 -26.75
CA LYS A 712 24.12 15.84 -27.81
C LYS A 712 24.25 16.94 -28.87
N GLU A 713 25.31 16.83 -29.66
CA GLU A 713 25.49 17.58 -30.92
C GLU A 713 24.33 17.33 -31.90
N GLY A 714 23.93 18.36 -32.63
CA GLY A 714 22.73 18.38 -33.46
C GLY A 714 21.43 18.65 -32.70
N CYS A 715 21.48 19.01 -31.41
CA CYS A 715 20.28 19.36 -30.66
C CYS A 715 19.64 20.66 -31.18
N PRO A 716 18.30 20.79 -31.08
CA PRO A 716 17.63 22.04 -31.39
C PRO A 716 18.24 23.21 -30.61
N LYS A 717 18.51 24.31 -31.32
CA LYS A 717 19.15 25.53 -30.77
C LYS A 717 20.62 25.37 -30.34
N GLU A 718 21.33 24.37 -30.86
CA GLU A 718 22.79 24.23 -30.67
C GLU A 718 23.56 25.52 -31.00
N SER A 719 23.20 26.22 -32.09
CA SER A 719 23.83 27.49 -32.46
C SER A 719 23.70 28.56 -31.36
N ILE A 720 22.59 28.58 -30.62
CA ILE A 720 22.39 29.48 -29.48
C ILE A 720 23.31 29.07 -28.32
N ILE A 721 23.42 27.77 -28.03
CA ILE A 721 24.29 27.24 -26.97
C ILE A 721 25.76 27.54 -27.26
N ARG A 722 26.19 27.38 -28.52
CA ARG A 722 27.56 27.67 -28.96
C ARG A 722 27.87 29.16 -28.90
N ASN A 723 26.95 30.00 -29.35
CA ASN A 723 27.15 31.45 -29.43
C ASN A 723 26.92 32.18 -28.09
N ASN A 724 26.29 31.55 -27.10
CA ASN A 724 26.07 32.16 -25.79
C ASN A 724 27.33 32.12 -24.92
N ASN A 725 27.99 33.27 -24.78
CA ASN A 725 29.23 33.40 -24.01
C ASN A 725 29.01 33.65 -22.50
N ILE A 726 27.77 33.87 -22.05
CA ILE A 726 27.47 34.32 -20.68
C ILE A 726 27.80 33.25 -19.62
N ASN A 727 27.50 31.98 -19.91
CA ASN A 727 27.66 30.86 -18.96
C ASN A 727 28.81 29.91 -19.32
N LYS A 728 29.73 30.27 -20.23
CA LYS A 728 30.86 29.39 -20.63
C LYS A 728 31.78 28.97 -19.49
N ALA A 729 31.93 29.84 -18.49
CA ALA A 729 32.74 29.59 -17.29
C ALA A 729 31.91 29.12 -16.08
N MET A 730 30.63 28.77 -16.29
CA MET A 730 29.76 28.24 -15.24
C MET A 730 30.16 26.79 -14.90
N PRO A 731 30.28 26.41 -13.62
CA PRO A 731 30.43 25.02 -13.22
C PRO A 731 29.28 24.13 -13.69
N ILE A 732 29.59 23.00 -14.31
CA ILE A 732 28.62 21.99 -14.74
C ILE A 732 29.00 20.64 -14.16
N PHE A 733 28.07 19.99 -13.46
CA PHE A 733 28.23 18.64 -12.94
C PHE A 733 27.37 17.65 -13.71
N LEU A 734 28.01 16.60 -14.23
CA LEU A 734 27.37 15.50 -14.93
C LEU A 734 27.60 14.21 -14.14
N GLY A 735 26.51 13.58 -13.69
CA GLY A 735 26.54 12.28 -13.02
C GLY A 735 25.87 11.22 -13.89
N HIS A 736 26.50 10.04 -14.02
CA HIS A 736 25.90 8.97 -14.82
C HIS A 736 26.26 7.58 -14.32
N GLY A 737 25.25 6.72 -14.23
CA GLY A 737 25.44 5.29 -13.98
C GLY A 737 26.00 4.56 -15.20
N ASP A 738 26.89 3.60 -14.97
CA ASP A 738 27.59 2.88 -16.04
C ASP A 738 26.85 1.69 -16.65
N MET A 739 25.68 1.37 -16.10
CA MET A 739 24.75 0.37 -16.60
C MET A 739 23.35 0.96 -16.75
N ASP A 740 23.26 2.28 -17.00
CA ASP A 740 21.99 2.94 -17.29
C ASP A 740 21.40 2.38 -18.60
N ASN A 741 20.27 1.71 -18.44
CA ASN A 741 19.56 1.00 -19.49
C ASN A 741 18.46 1.83 -20.16
N ILE A 742 18.27 3.09 -19.73
CA ILE A 742 17.28 4.03 -20.26
C ILE A 742 17.98 5.13 -21.05
N ILE A 743 18.95 5.81 -20.45
CA ILE A 743 19.87 6.73 -21.12
C ILE A 743 21.23 6.06 -21.10
N CYS A 744 21.69 5.52 -22.24
CA CYS A 744 22.94 4.77 -22.26
C CYS A 744 24.11 5.66 -21.78
N PHE A 745 25.10 5.06 -21.12
CA PHE A 745 26.27 5.76 -20.58
C PHE A 745 26.99 6.63 -21.63
N GLU A 746 26.98 6.18 -22.89
CA GLU A 746 27.50 6.90 -24.05
C GLU A 746 26.79 8.25 -24.27
N GLY A 747 25.50 8.36 -23.93
CA GLY A 747 24.75 9.61 -23.98
C GLY A 747 25.24 10.64 -22.95
N GLY A 748 25.63 10.18 -21.76
CA GLY A 748 26.29 11.01 -20.75
C GLY A 748 27.66 11.51 -21.20
N THR A 749 28.52 10.60 -21.68
CA THR A 749 29.86 10.97 -22.17
C THR A 749 29.80 11.85 -23.42
N GLY A 750 28.80 11.64 -24.29
CA GLY A 750 28.54 12.50 -25.45
C GLY A 750 28.16 13.92 -25.05
N THR A 751 27.42 14.07 -23.94
CA THR A 751 27.10 15.39 -23.38
C THR A 751 28.34 16.12 -22.89
N GLU A 752 29.24 15.42 -22.19
CA GLU A 752 30.52 15.99 -21.77
C GLU A 752 31.37 16.46 -22.97
N ALA A 753 31.49 15.61 -24.00
CA ALA A 753 32.23 15.92 -25.21
C ALA A 753 31.67 17.15 -25.93
N PHE A 754 30.34 17.20 -26.11
CA PHE A 754 29.65 18.34 -26.72
C PHE A 754 29.89 19.64 -25.95
N LEU A 755 29.81 19.63 -24.61
CA LEU A 755 30.02 20.84 -23.83
C LEU A 755 31.47 21.33 -23.90
N LYS A 756 32.45 20.43 -23.88
CA LYS A 756 33.87 20.80 -24.03
C LYS A 756 34.13 21.38 -25.43
N ASP A 757 33.60 20.75 -26.47
CA ASP A 757 33.69 21.23 -27.85
C ASP A 757 33.00 22.59 -28.05
N ALA A 758 31.83 22.79 -27.41
CA ALA A 758 31.13 24.06 -27.40
C ALA A 758 31.83 25.14 -26.54
N GLY A 759 32.99 24.86 -25.93
CA GLY A 759 33.81 25.85 -25.23
C GLY A 759 33.45 26.07 -23.75
N PHE A 760 32.74 25.15 -23.11
CA PHE A 760 32.49 25.21 -21.66
C PHE A 760 33.72 24.72 -20.89
N THR A 761 34.29 25.57 -20.04
CA THR A 761 35.63 25.35 -19.45
C THR A 761 35.61 24.62 -18.11
N ARG A 762 34.44 24.46 -17.48
CA ARG A 762 34.28 23.89 -16.11
C ARG A 762 33.23 22.78 -16.07
N VAL A 763 33.45 21.74 -16.86
CA VAL A 763 32.58 20.54 -16.91
C VAL A 763 33.23 19.40 -16.13
N THR A 764 32.50 18.84 -15.16
CA THR A 764 32.90 17.66 -14.40
C THR A 764 31.97 16.50 -14.75
N PHE A 765 32.51 15.40 -15.26
CA PHE A 765 31.77 14.16 -15.47
C PHE A 765 32.20 13.11 -14.46
N LYS A 766 31.25 12.52 -13.74
CA LYS A 766 31.47 11.44 -12.78
C LYS A 766 30.64 10.21 -13.15
N LYS A 767 31.33 9.08 -13.13
CA LYS A 767 30.79 7.75 -13.40
C LYS A 767 30.49 7.06 -12.07
N TYR A 768 29.28 6.53 -11.91
CA TYR A 768 28.86 5.83 -10.70
C TYR A 768 28.63 4.34 -10.95
N ARG A 769 28.98 3.53 -9.95
CA ARG A 769 28.79 2.08 -9.90
C ARG A 769 27.90 1.71 -8.72
N SER A 770 27.23 0.56 -8.78
CA SER A 770 26.47 0.06 -7.63
C SER A 770 27.40 -0.43 -6.53
N VAL A 771 27.02 -0.21 -5.26
CA VAL A 771 27.72 -0.75 -4.08
C VAL A 771 26.79 -1.75 -3.40
N VAL A 772 26.36 -2.78 -4.13
CA VAL A 772 25.74 -3.97 -3.53
C VAL A 772 26.85 -5.00 -3.30
N GLN A 773 27.10 -5.26 -2.03
CA GLN A 773 28.11 -6.18 -1.53
C GLN A 773 27.68 -7.64 -1.81
N SER A 774 28.02 -8.19 -2.99
CA SER A 774 28.52 -9.57 -3.18
C SER A 774 28.62 -9.96 -4.68
N PHE A 775 29.83 -10.39 -5.05
CA PHE A 775 30.21 -11.29 -6.16
C PHE A 775 29.73 -11.11 -7.63
N LEU A 776 28.94 -10.09 -7.99
CA LEU A 776 28.74 -9.73 -9.40
C LEU A 776 28.94 -8.23 -9.60
N LYS A 777 29.81 -7.86 -10.55
CA LYS A 777 30.03 -6.46 -10.97
C LYS A 777 28.73 -5.91 -11.57
N SER A 778 27.85 -5.35 -10.75
CA SER A 778 26.64 -4.67 -11.21
C SER A 778 26.88 -3.15 -11.20
N GLY A 779 26.73 -2.51 -12.35
CA GLY A 779 26.83 -1.05 -12.47
C GLY A 779 25.59 -0.33 -11.93
N LEU A 780 25.62 1.00 -11.89
CA LEU A 780 24.43 1.80 -11.53
C LEU A 780 23.48 1.87 -12.73
N ALA A 781 22.24 1.37 -12.56
CA ALA A 781 21.14 1.49 -13.53
C ALA A 781 20.52 2.90 -13.51
N HIS A 782 19.47 3.18 -14.29
CA HIS A 782 18.81 4.50 -14.39
C HIS A 782 18.18 4.97 -13.05
N SER A 783 19.01 5.44 -12.15
CA SER A 783 18.70 5.77 -10.75
C SER A 783 19.83 6.64 -10.19
N ALA A 784 19.60 7.26 -9.03
CA ALA A 784 20.65 7.97 -8.29
C ALA A 784 21.03 7.21 -7.02
N ASN A 785 22.32 7.15 -6.71
CA ASN A 785 22.83 6.53 -5.48
C ASN A 785 23.35 7.58 -4.48
N MET A 786 23.66 7.15 -3.26
CA MET A 786 24.12 8.08 -2.21
C MET A 786 25.47 8.74 -2.51
N GLU A 787 26.34 8.07 -3.26
CA GLU A 787 27.63 8.65 -3.69
C GLU A 787 27.41 9.82 -4.65
N GLU A 788 26.53 9.66 -5.64
CA GLU A 788 26.12 10.69 -6.59
C GLU A 788 25.46 11.86 -5.87
N LEU A 789 24.54 11.60 -4.92
CA LEU A 789 23.90 12.67 -4.14
C LEU A 789 24.91 13.43 -3.25
N ASN A 790 25.90 12.74 -2.68
CA ASN A 790 26.95 13.37 -1.87
C ASN A 790 27.89 14.25 -2.72
N ASP A 791 28.19 13.80 -3.94
CA ASP A 791 28.96 14.60 -4.90
C ASP A 791 28.19 15.85 -5.36
N VAL A 792 26.87 15.73 -5.55
CA VAL A 792 26.01 16.91 -5.80
C VAL A 792 26.05 17.88 -4.62
N ALA A 793 25.98 17.40 -3.37
CA ALA A 793 26.11 18.26 -2.19
C ALA A 793 27.46 19.00 -2.14
N THR A 794 28.53 18.30 -2.51
CA THR A 794 29.88 18.86 -2.60
C THR A 794 29.97 19.92 -3.69
N PHE A 795 29.39 19.66 -4.86
CA PHE A 795 29.28 20.62 -5.96
C PHE A 795 28.50 21.88 -5.54
N LEU A 796 27.35 21.72 -4.89
CA LEU A 796 26.54 22.84 -4.40
C LEU A 796 27.29 23.68 -3.37
N THR A 797 28.03 23.04 -2.45
CA THR A 797 28.84 23.73 -1.44
C THR A 797 29.93 24.60 -2.10
N ALA A 798 30.60 24.07 -3.12
CA ALA A 798 31.65 24.79 -3.83
C ALA A 798 31.08 25.92 -4.70
N THR A 799 29.88 25.74 -5.24
CA THR A 799 29.24 26.68 -6.18
C THR A 799 28.47 27.79 -5.48
N LEU A 800 27.89 27.49 -4.30
CA LEU A 800 27.07 28.40 -3.52
C LEU A 800 27.59 28.52 -2.08
N PRO A 801 28.81 29.06 -1.86
CA PRO A 801 29.34 29.23 -0.52
C PRO A 801 28.44 30.16 0.33
N PRO A 802 28.35 29.94 1.66
CA PRO A 802 27.59 30.82 2.55
C PRO A 802 28.09 32.27 2.49
N ARG A 803 27.19 33.26 2.58
CA ARG A 803 27.61 34.67 2.63
C ARG A 803 28.02 35.01 4.07
N ALA A 804 29.28 35.45 4.26
CA ALA A 804 29.73 35.95 5.56
C ALA A 804 28.78 37.05 6.07
N HIS A 805 28.37 36.95 7.33
CA HIS A 805 27.59 37.99 8.02
C HIS A 805 28.37 39.30 7.98
N ARG A 806 28.03 40.20 7.05
CA ARG A 806 28.40 41.61 7.20
C ARG A 806 27.60 42.11 8.40
N GLY A 807 28.29 42.28 9.52
CA GLY A 807 27.76 42.97 10.69
C GLY A 807 27.24 44.33 10.28
N TYR A 808 26.04 44.66 10.76
CA TYR A 808 25.66 46.05 10.93
C TYR A 808 26.50 46.60 12.08
N THR A 809 27.48 47.43 11.77
CA THR A 809 27.77 48.63 12.59
C THR A 809 26.72 49.68 12.29
#